data_AF-A0A142XVS5-F1
#
_entry.id   AF-A0A142XVS5-F1
#
_cell.length_a   1.000
_cell.length_b   1.000
_cell.length_c   1.000
_cell.angle_alpha   90.00
_cell.angle_beta   90.00
_cell.angle_gamma   90.00
#
_symmetry.space_group_name_H-M   'P 1'
#
loop_
_entity.id
_entity.type
_entity.pdbx_description
1 polymer ?
#
loop_
_entity_poly.entity_id
_entity_poly.type
_entity_poly.pdbx_seq_one_letter_code
_entity_poly.pdbx_strand_id
1 'polypeptide(L)'
;MHVGFHFRKSLVAVACIAIAFGLLAGIPIPRKTFAEEFPIPLAAGNSAADTSETDQELARTFEAEILPLFSKYCMDCHDSATAEAKLDMSIFRSPSDIDQAWGSWQAILSRVHEKEMPPADAGELPSDEERKRLADWASRFRTSEAARRAGDPGPISTRRLSNSEYNYSIRDLTGVDIKPTASFPIDAANAAGFDNSAESLTISPSLINKYLDAARSVADHMLLTPDGIRFAPHPVVTDTDRDKYCVQRIVDFYRAQPTALDAYLLAAWEGKRESLSPGADRWVEFARARKLSPRYLTTIWEHLHDVTIQWGPSKELQRRWNALPSDREKSDTVERECKEIAKWIEETRRPMRVRIANLNGARGMNGGSQPLVLWKNRKMAASRRLVHHDAINPDTKDCVLSEAELAIMKSDRTEAKEAVQRDYEKFGAVFPDTFLVLERGRAHISEEEAAREAKGRLLSAGFHSMMGFFRDDQPLCELILDEEQKRQLDRLWEELNFISHVPTRQYSGFIWFERAEASFINDPAFHFVRAEDKSALSQEMIDRFANAYLNKLEGMESSSALREAVAFHFKDCNTRIRAFETEWKDARPKQLTSLLEFAGRAFRRPLSDRDRERILQYYDESLQQSSGDHRAAMEDTLVTILVSPSYLYRWDLQGVSSQSEDDVREEGSESKQVSALPIETTAIGTTGQSMVPLRDEELASRLSYFLWSSTPDPELMELARQRRLSDPEVLVAQSRRMLADPRAKSMLLEFLGNWLDFRRFDQHQAVDRNQFSSFDDELRNSMWQEPIEFLHYLIQNEGTVAGILDADYMILDGRLAAHYGVKNAPPVYERKWSKFPEAKAYQRGGILSMAVFLTQNSPGLRTSPVKRGYWVVRRLLGELIPPPPPNVPELPNSDQQLGDKTLREALAIHREHPSCAACHNRFDSAGLLLEGFDPIGRPRDKDLVGRPVQTDATLPNGEEAIGIEGLRSYIEQHRMKDFRRHFCESLLAFALGRTLILADDVQVDELVQSLQNNGDRISTVFERIVLSQPFRYKRLQTVTSDEGVSR
;
A
#
# COMPACT_ATOMS: atom_id res chain seq x y z
N MET A 1 64.80 7.31 0.61
CA MET A 1 66.05 6.97 -0.10
C MET A 1 65.84 5.65 -0.83
N HIS A 2 65.82 5.74 -2.15
CA HIS A 2 66.10 4.76 -3.20
C HIS A 2 66.05 3.22 -2.98
N VAL A 3 65.23 2.60 -3.86
CA VAL A 3 65.52 1.44 -4.77
C VAL A 3 65.71 0.06 -4.11
N GLY A 4 65.11 -1.05 -4.56
CA GLY A 4 64.27 -1.36 -5.71
C GLY A 4 64.33 -2.88 -6.04
N PHE A 5 63.30 -3.34 -6.76
CA PHE A 5 63.18 -4.54 -7.62
C PHE A 5 62.68 -5.91 -7.10
N HIS A 6 61.37 -6.13 -7.36
CA HIS A 6 60.63 -7.27 -7.98
C HIS A 6 61.28 -8.67 -8.07
N PHE A 7 60.57 -9.81 -7.86
CA PHE A 7 59.49 -10.33 -8.73
C PHE A 7 58.82 -11.60 -8.14
N ARG A 8 57.55 -11.82 -8.56
CA ARG A 8 56.69 -13.04 -8.57
C ARG A 8 55.67 -13.30 -7.43
N LYS A 9 54.40 -13.18 -7.86
CA LYS A 9 53.10 -13.67 -7.36
C LYS A 9 53.12 -15.21 -7.13
N SER A 10 52.33 -15.87 -6.27
CA SER A 10 50.92 -15.69 -5.89
C SER A 10 50.59 -16.37 -4.52
N LEU A 11 49.83 -15.71 -3.64
CA LEU A 11 49.12 -16.27 -2.46
C LEU A 11 47.90 -17.08 -2.97
N VAL A 12 47.50 -18.28 -2.51
CA VAL A 12 47.37 -18.96 -1.20
C VAL A 12 46.25 -18.40 -0.30
N ALA A 13 45.15 -19.18 -0.26
CA ALA A 13 44.20 -19.54 0.83
C ALA A 13 43.67 -18.43 1.76
N VAL A 14 42.39 -18.38 2.15
CA VAL A 14 41.69 -19.36 3.02
C VAL A 14 40.18 -19.03 3.02
N ALA A 15 39.31 -20.04 2.88
CA ALA A 15 38.10 -20.25 3.70
C ALA A 15 37.23 -21.39 3.13
N CYS A 16 37.34 -22.57 3.73
CA CYS A 16 36.38 -23.67 3.64
C CYS A 16 36.12 -24.15 5.07
N ILE A 17 34.88 -24.01 5.54
CA ILE A 17 34.11 -24.94 6.40
C ILE A 17 32.71 -24.32 6.52
N ALA A 18 31.79 -24.81 5.70
CA ALA A 18 30.34 -24.71 5.90
C ALA A 18 29.65 -25.74 4.99
N ILE A 19 29.71 -27.02 5.37
CA ILE A 19 28.83 -28.07 4.85
C ILE A 19 28.32 -28.85 6.06
N ALA A 20 27.09 -28.53 6.50
CA ALA A 20 26.15 -29.49 7.06
C ALA A 20 24.75 -28.85 7.10
N PHE A 21 23.76 -29.59 6.58
CA PHE A 21 22.31 -29.38 6.61
C PHE A 21 21.66 -28.42 5.61
N GLY A 22 21.20 -29.03 4.49
CA GLY A 22 20.25 -28.46 3.54
C GLY A 22 19.85 -29.46 2.45
N LEU A 23 19.53 -30.71 2.84
CA LEU A 23 18.84 -31.67 1.96
C LEU A 23 17.37 -31.71 2.39
N LEU A 24 16.49 -31.10 1.60
CA LEU A 24 15.09 -31.49 1.36
C LEU A 24 14.42 -30.46 0.42
N ALA A 25 14.58 -30.66 -0.88
CA ALA A 25 13.64 -30.37 -1.98
C ALA A 25 14.43 -30.28 -3.29
N GLY A 26 14.45 -31.38 -4.06
CA GLY A 26 15.10 -31.45 -5.35
C GLY A 26 14.24 -30.86 -6.45
N ILE A 27 14.71 -29.79 -7.08
CA ILE A 27 14.41 -29.40 -8.47
C ILE A 27 15.71 -28.84 -9.06
N PRO A 28 16.24 -29.35 -10.18
CA PRO A 28 17.49 -28.88 -10.74
C PRO A 28 17.28 -27.54 -11.47
N ILE A 29 17.90 -26.47 -10.98
CA ILE A 29 18.07 -25.22 -11.73
C ILE A 29 19.30 -25.40 -12.64
N PRO A 30 19.17 -25.36 -13.98
CA PRO A 30 20.35 -25.40 -14.84
C PRO A 30 21.09 -24.07 -14.75
N ARG A 31 22.26 -24.08 -14.09
CA ARG A 31 23.27 -23.03 -14.23
C ARG A 31 23.83 -23.10 -15.66
N LYS A 32 23.28 -22.30 -16.57
CA LYS A 32 24.02 -21.84 -17.74
C LYS A 32 24.54 -20.45 -17.45
N THR A 33 25.86 -20.34 -17.48
CA THR A 33 26.63 -19.10 -17.55
C THR A 33 26.12 -18.27 -18.73
N PHE A 34 25.44 -17.16 -18.44
CA PHE A 34 25.15 -16.09 -19.40
C PHE A 34 26.45 -15.30 -19.61
N ALA A 35 27.35 -15.87 -20.41
CA ALA A 35 28.55 -15.20 -20.90
C ALA A 35 28.85 -15.76 -22.30
N GLU A 36 27.88 -15.61 -23.21
CA GLU A 36 28.12 -15.60 -24.64
C GLU A 36 27.42 -14.38 -25.21
N GLU A 37 28.17 -13.65 -26.02
CA GLU A 37 27.88 -12.36 -26.62
C GLU A 37 26.50 -12.35 -27.27
N PHE A 38 25.59 -11.50 -26.78
CA PHE A 38 24.43 -11.07 -27.53
C PHE A 38 24.87 -9.86 -28.36
N PRO A 39 25.13 -10.00 -29.67
CA PRO A 39 25.28 -8.82 -30.51
C PRO A 39 23.95 -8.08 -30.44
N ILE A 40 24.00 -6.81 -30.03
CA ILE A 40 23.01 -5.84 -30.43
C ILE A 40 22.99 -5.95 -31.96
N PRO A 41 21.90 -6.41 -32.59
CA PRO A 41 21.79 -6.22 -34.02
C PRO A 41 21.63 -4.71 -34.17
N LEU A 42 22.74 -4.02 -34.47
CA LEU A 42 22.65 -2.89 -35.39
C LEU A 42 21.85 -3.45 -36.56
N ALA A 43 20.60 -3.01 -36.70
CA ALA A 43 19.84 -3.21 -37.92
C ALA A 43 20.81 -3.03 -39.08
N ALA A 44 20.84 -3.97 -40.02
CA ALA A 44 21.62 -3.83 -41.23
C ALA A 44 21.26 -2.47 -41.83
N GLY A 45 22.13 -1.49 -41.59
CA GLY A 45 21.81 -0.11 -41.84
C GLY A 45 21.82 0.07 -43.33
N ASN A 46 20.66 0.37 -43.90
CA ASN A 46 20.64 1.13 -45.14
C ASN A 46 21.57 2.31 -44.93
N SER A 47 22.56 2.45 -45.82
CA SER A 47 23.54 3.53 -45.71
C SER A 47 22.82 4.88 -45.71
N ALA A 48 23.41 5.93 -45.13
CA ALA A 48 22.85 7.28 -45.17
C ALA A 48 22.55 7.78 -46.61
N ALA A 49 23.19 7.18 -47.62
CA ALA A 49 22.91 7.43 -49.04
C ALA A 49 21.60 6.76 -49.51
N ASP A 50 21.28 5.57 -49.01
CA ASP A 50 20.08 4.78 -49.37
C ASP A 50 18.79 5.41 -48.79
N THR A 51 18.88 5.93 -47.57
CA THR A 51 17.79 6.71 -46.94
C THR A 51 17.54 8.03 -47.65
N SER A 52 18.60 8.69 -48.14
CA SER A 52 18.48 9.96 -48.87
C SER A 52 17.84 9.80 -50.24
N GLU A 53 18.14 8.70 -50.96
CA GLU A 53 17.52 8.41 -52.26
C GLU A 53 16.04 8.02 -52.10
N THR A 54 15.72 7.21 -51.09
CA THR A 54 14.34 6.84 -50.74
C THR A 54 13.48 8.06 -50.36
N ASP A 55 14.02 8.98 -49.55
CA ASP A 55 13.32 10.21 -49.15
C ASP A 55 13.04 11.13 -50.35
N GLN A 56 14.00 11.24 -51.28
CA GLN A 56 13.82 12.01 -52.52
C GLN A 56 12.80 11.36 -53.46
N GLU A 57 12.72 10.02 -53.50
CA GLU A 57 11.70 9.29 -54.26
C GLU A 57 10.30 9.51 -53.65
N LEU A 58 10.18 9.43 -52.31
CA LEU A 58 8.93 9.65 -51.60
C LEU A 58 8.39 11.07 -51.77
N ALA A 59 9.27 12.09 -51.73
CA ALA A 59 8.89 13.48 -51.97
C ALA A 59 8.43 13.70 -53.43
N ARG A 60 9.16 13.14 -54.41
CA ARG A 60 8.78 13.20 -55.82
C ARG A 60 7.44 12.51 -56.08
N THR A 61 7.22 11.34 -55.49
CA THR A 61 5.97 10.59 -55.60
C THR A 61 4.82 11.34 -54.92
N PHE A 62 5.08 11.99 -53.78
CA PHE A 62 4.08 12.81 -53.10
C PHE A 62 3.56 13.94 -54.00
N GLU A 63 4.47 14.72 -54.58
CA GLU A 63 4.11 15.85 -55.46
C GLU A 63 3.44 15.37 -56.77
N ALA A 64 3.94 14.31 -57.38
CA ALA A 64 3.48 13.84 -58.68
C ALA A 64 2.18 13.02 -58.62
N GLU A 65 1.95 12.28 -57.53
CA GLU A 65 0.90 11.26 -57.46
C GLU A 65 -0.10 11.44 -56.32
N ILE A 66 0.34 11.92 -55.15
CA ILE A 66 -0.49 11.98 -53.94
C ILE A 66 -1.18 13.33 -53.77
N LEU A 67 -0.44 14.43 -53.92
CA LEU A 67 -0.99 15.79 -53.82
C LEU A 67 -2.14 16.03 -54.83
N PRO A 68 -2.06 15.56 -56.10
CA PRO A 68 -3.19 15.66 -57.03
C PRO A 68 -4.45 14.92 -56.57
N LEU A 69 -4.31 13.80 -55.84
CA LEU A 69 -5.47 13.08 -55.30
C LEU A 69 -6.18 13.91 -54.23
N PHE A 70 -5.45 14.66 -53.40
CA PHE A 70 -6.08 15.53 -52.39
C PHE A 70 -6.82 16.69 -53.03
N SER A 71 -6.20 17.34 -54.02
CA SER A 71 -6.86 18.42 -54.76
C SER A 71 -8.10 17.95 -55.50
N LYS A 72 -8.10 16.70 -55.99
CA LYS A 72 -9.21 16.13 -56.76
C LYS A 72 -10.35 15.61 -55.90
N TYR A 73 -10.06 14.99 -54.75
CA TYR A 73 -11.05 14.22 -53.98
C TYR A 73 -11.29 14.72 -52.56
N CYS A 74 -10.39 15.51 -51.98
CA CYS A 74 -10.46 15.89 -50.56
C CYS A 74 -10.73 17.39 -50.34
N MET A 75 -10.16 18.26 -51.18
CA MET A 75 -10.19 19.71 -50.96
C MET A 75 -11.56 20.36 -51.20
N ASP A 76 -12.49 19.69 -51.90
CA ASP A 76 -13.85 20.22 -52.10
C ASP A 76 -14.63 20.37 -50.78
N CYS A 77 -14.33 19.54 -49.77
CA CYS A 77 -14.98 19.55 -48.45
C CYS A 77 -14.02 19.89 -47.29
N HIS A 78 -12.70 19.63 -47.47
CA HIS A 78 -11.69 19.77 -46.42
C HIS A 78 -10.62 20.83 -46.76
N ASP A 79 -11.00 21.96 -47.36
CA ASP A 79 -10.11 23.12 -47.46
C ASP A 79 -10.17 24.00 -46.20
N SER A 80 -9.33 25.04 -46.18
CA SER A 80 -9.28 26.00 -45.07
C SER A 80 -10.59 26.78 -44.85
N ALA A 81 -11.49 26.83 -45.85
CA ALA A 81 -12.73 27.60 -45.78
C ALA A 81 -13.90 26.76 -45.24
N THR A 82 -13.98 25.50 -45.63
CA THR A 82 -15.08 24.59 -45.29
C THR A 82 -14.75 23.75 -44.07
N ALA A 83 -13.53 23.19 -44.03
CA ALA A 83 -12.99 22.38 -42.94
C ALA A 83 -14.02 21.40 -42.32
N GLU A 84 -14.73 20.63 -43.15
CA GLU A 84 -15.73 19.68 -42.66
C GLU A 84 -15.09 18.72 -41.64
N ALA A 85 -15.85 18.40 -40.58
CA ALA A 85 -15.37 17.62 -39.44
C ALA A 85 -14.09 18.17 -38.76
N LYS A 86 -13.80 19.47 -38.91
CA LYS A 86 -12.58 20.16 -38.42
C LYS A 86 -11.28 19.63 -39.04
N LEU A 87 -11.35 19.10 -40.25
CA LEU A 87 -10.18 18.63 -41.00
C LEU A 87 -9.87 19.62 -42.15
N ASP A 88 -8.63 20.13 -42.17
CA ASP A 88 -8.10 20.96 -43.25
C ASP A 88 -6.94 20.20 -43.93
N MET A 89 -7.12 19.85 -45.20
CA MET A 89 -6.16 19.14 -46.03
C MET A 89 -5.17 20.08 -46.74
N SER A 90 -5.43 21.40 -46.75
CA SER A 90 -4.58 22.40 -47.42
C SER A 90 -3.24 22.66 -46.69
N ILE A 91 -3.13 22.16 -45.47
CA ILE A 91 -1.91 22.19 -44.66
C ILE A 91 -0.87 21.14 -45.11
N PHE A 92 -1.30 20.09 -45.81
CA PHE A 92 -0.42 18.99 -46.25
C PHE A 92 0.20 19.31 -47.62
N ARG A 93 1.23 20.16 -47.64
CA ARG A 93 1.88 20.61 -48.88
C ARG A 93 3.16 19.85 -49.19
N SER A 94 3.71 19.19 -48.18
CA SER A 94 4.94 18.41 -48.25
C SER A 94 4.85 17.20 -47.32
N PRO A 95 5.71 16.17 -47.53
CA PRO A 95 5.78 15.03 -46.61
C PRO A 95 6.08 15.45 -45.15
N SER A 96 6.85 16.53 -44.93
CA SER A 96 7.14 17.03 -43.58
C SER A 96 5.91 17.56 -42.82
N ASP A 97 4.89 18.05 -43.53
CA ASP A 97 3.64 18.51 -42.90
C ASP A 97 2.83 17.33 -42.35
N ILE A 98 3.00 16.14 -42.94
CA ILE A 98 2.32 14.90 -42.52
C ILE A 98 2.96 14.30 -41.27
N ASP A 99 4.29 14.39 -41.11
CA ASP A 99 5.01 13.95 -39.89
C ASP A 99 4.43 14.61 -38.63
N GLN A 100 4.18 15.92 -38.68
CA GLN A 100 3.67 16.69 -37.53
C GLN A 100 2.21 16.37 -37.19
N ALA A 101 1.43 15.82 -38.12
CA ALA A 101 0.01 15.53 -37.96
C ALA A 101 -0.33 14.05 -38.20
N TRP A 102 0.62 13.15 -37.96
CA TRP A 102 0.50 11.72 -38.28
C TRP A 102 -0.75 11.05 -37.69
N GLY A 103 -1.18 11.43 -36.49
CA GLY A 103 -2.40 10.89 -35.87
C GLY A 103 -3.66 11.20 -36.71
N SER A 104 -3.79 12.43 -37.21
CA SER A 104 -4.86 12.81 -38.15
C SER A 104 -4.72 12.04 -39.47
N TRP A 105 -3.49 11.82 -39.92
CA TRP A 105 -3.20 11.07 -41.14
C TRP A 105 -3.65 9.62 -41.09
N GLN A 106 -3.41 8.91 -39.99
CA GLN A 106 -3.89 7.54 -39.80
C GLN A 106 -5.42 7.45 -39.86
N ALA A 107 -6.12 8.41 -39.28
CA ALA A 107 -7.57 8.48 -39.37
C ALA A 107 -8.03 8.68 -40.83
N ILE A 108 -7.38 9.58 -41.58
CA ILE A 108 -7.66 9.81 -43.00
C ILE A 108 -7.46 8.51 -43.81
N LEU A 109 -6.30 7.86 -43.67
CA LEU A 109 -6.01 6.62 -44.40
C LEU A 109 -7.01 5.52 -44.09
N SER A 110 -7.43 5.39 -42.83
CA SER A 110 -8.45 4.41 -42.44
C SER A 110 -9.80 4.70 -43.14
N ARG A 111 -10.28 5.95 -43.14
CA ARG A 111 -11.53 6.33 -43.81
C ARG A 111 -11.48 6.15 -45.33
N VAL A 112 -10.32 6.43 -45.94
CA VAL A 112 -10.11 6.24 -47.37
C VAL A 112 -10.03 4.75 -47.73
N HIS A 113 -9.38 3.94 -46.91
CA HIS A 113 -9.32 2.49 -47.10
C HIS A 113 -10.73 1.86 -47.07
N GLU A 114 -11.57 2.28 -46.12
CA GLU A 114 -12.94 1.79 -45.94
C GLU A 114 -13.96 2.37 -46.92
N LYS A 115 -13.52 3.19 -47.89
CA LYS A 115 -14.38 3.84 -48.88
C LYS A 115 -15.46 4.76 -48.28
N GLU A 116 -15.26 5.22 -47.04
CA GLU A 116 -16.17 6.17 -46.38
C GLU A 116 -15.91 7.61 -46.83
N MET A 117 -14.66 7.91 -47.22
CA MET A 117 -14.25 9.20 -47.75
C MET A 117 -13.61 9.04 -49.13
N PRO A 118 -14.01 9.84 -50.14
CA PRO A 118 -15.15 10.78 -50.13
C PRO A 118 -16.51 10.05 -49.99
N PRO A 119 -17.56 10.71 -49.46
CA PRO A 119 -18.86 10.07 -49.25
C PRO A 119 -19.54 9.71 -50.57
N ALA A 120 -20.50 8.79 -50.54
CA ALA A 120 -21.12 8.22 -51.76
C ALA A 120 -21.89 9.25 -52.62
N ASP A 121 -22.24 10.40 -52.05
CA ASP A 121 -22.87 11.54 -52.71
C ASP A 121 -21.85 12.58 -53.22
N ALA A 122 -20.54 12.38 -52.98
CA ALA A 122 -19.49 13.16 -53.61
C ALA A 122 -19.47 12.89 -55.13
N GLY A 123 -19.23 13.95 -55.92
CA GLY A 123 -19.34 13.88 -57.38
C GLY A 123 -18.38 12.89 -58.05
N GLU A 124 -17.13 12.80 -57.59
CA GLU A 124 -16.13 11.84 -58.07
C GLU A 124 -15.55 11.01 -56.92
N LEU A 125 -15.44 9.68 -57.14
CA LEU A 125 -14.88 8.74 -56.15
C LEU A 125 -13.52 8.18 -56.64
N PRO A 126 -12.52 8.05 -55.75
CA PRO A 126 -11.27 7.36 -56.05
C PRO A 126 -11.48 5.89 -56.36
N SER A 127 -10.77 5.37 -57.37
CA SER A 127 -10.68 3.94 -57.67
C SER A 127 -9.93 3.17 -56.58
N ASP A 128 -10.14 1.85 -56.50
CA ASP A 128 -9.46 0.99 -55.53
C ASP A 128 -7.92 1.03 -55.69
N GLU A 129 -7.43 1.22 -56.92
CA GLU A 129 -5.99 1.37 -57.19
C GLU A 129 -5.45 2.73 -56.71
N GLU A 130 -6.21 3.82 -56.85
CA GLU A 130 -5.82 5.14 -56.31
C GLU A 130 -5.80 5.14 -54.77
N ARG A 131 -6.79 4.49 -54.14
CA ARG A 131 -6.82 4.30 -52.68
C ARG A 131 -5.63 3.49 -52.21
N LYS A 132 -5.30 2.41 -52.92
CA LYS A 132 -4.14 1.56 -52.63
C LYS A 132 -2.84 2.34 -52.79
N ARG A 133 -2.67 3.13 -53.86
CA ARG A 133 -1.49 3.98 -54.07
C ARG A 133 -1.27 4.96 -52.92
N LEU A 134 -2.33 5.61 -52.42
CA LEU A 134 -2.24 6.49 -51.25
C LEU A 134 -1.80 5.72 -49.99
N ALA A 135 -2.39 4.56 -49.74
CA ALA A 135 -2.06 3.72 -48.59
C ALA A 135 -0.61 3.20 -48.64
N ASP A 136 -0.18 2.71 -49.82
CA ASP A 136 1.18 2.20 -50.05
C ASP A 136 2.22 3.30 -49.88
N TRP A 137 1.99 4.48 -50.46
CA TRP A 137 2.88 5.63 -50.28
C TRP A 137 2.98 6.03 -48.81
N ALA A 138 1.85 6.16 -48.11
CA ALA A 138 1.84 6.55 -46.71
C ALA A 138 2.53 5.51 -45.80
N SER A 139 2.37 4.22 -46.11
CA SER A 139 3.07 3.14 -45.40
C SER A 139 4.59 3.21 -45.61
N ARG A 140 5.05 3.45 -46.85
CA ARG A 140 6.48 3.64 -47.16
C ARG A 140 7.03 4.88 -46.47
N PHE A 141 6.31 6.00 -46.51
CA PHE A 141 6.69 7.24 -45.84
C PHE A 141 6.84 7.04 -44.34
N ARG A 142 5.83 6.43 -43.68
CA ARG A 142 5.88 6.08 -42.25
C ARG A 142 7.13 5.28 -41.91
N THR A 143 7.41 4.25 -42.70
CA THR A 143 8.54 3.34 -42.46
C THR A 143 9.87 4.06 -42.62
N SER A 144 10.03 4.89 -43.65
CA SER A 144 11.24 5.70 -43.88
C SER A 144 11.46 6.68 -42.73
N GLU A 145 10.42 7.42 -42.35
CA GLU A 145 10.46 8.41 -41.27
C GLU A 145 10.76 7.80 -39.90
N ALA A 146 10.11 6.69 -39.57
CA ALA A 146 10.35 5.95 -38.35
C ALA A 146 11.81 5.48 -38.27
N ALA A 147 12.34 4.90 -39.36
CA ALA A 147 13.73 4.46 -39.43
C ALA A 147 14.73 5.63 -39.31
N ARG A 148 14.45 6.76 -39.98
CA ARG A 148 15.30 7.96 -39.93
C ARG A 148 15.44 8.50 -38.51
N ARG A 149 14.34 8.49 -37.76
CA ARG A 149 14.25 9.05 -36.40
C ARG A 149 14.43 8.00 -35.30
N ALA A 150 14.75 6.75 -35.64
CA ALA A 150 14.88 5.66 -34.68
C ALA A 150 15.78 6.04 -33.50
N GLY A 151 15.33 5.73 -32.28
CA GLY A 151 16.05 6.05 -31.04
C GLY A 151 15.79 7.45 -30.48
N ASP A 152 15.06 8.33 -31.20
CA ASP A 152 14.62 9.62 -30.70
C ASP A 152 13.69 9.44 -29.48
N PRO A 153 14.07 9.92 -28.27
CA PRO A 153 13.29 9.72 -27.06
C PRO A 153 12.00 10.55 -27.03
N GLY A 154 11.82 11.47 -27.97
CA GLY A 154 10.70 12.38 -28.00
C GLY A 154 10.85 13.56 -27.04
N PRO A 155 9.88 14.48 -27.03
CA PRO A 155 9.87 15.61 -26.10
C PRO A 155 9.63 15.13 -24.66
N ILE A 156 10.34 15.74 -23.73
CA ILE A 156 10.09 15.57 -22.29
C ILE A 156 9.48 16.86 -21.75
N SER A 157 8.19 16.79 -21.46
CA SER A 157 7.45 17.88 -20.82
C SER A 157 7.36 17.66 -19.31
N THR A 158 7.46 18.74 -18.54
CA THR A 158 7.17 18.70 -17.11
C THR A 158 5.71 18.35 -16.90
N ARG A 159 5.45 17.48 -15.93
CA ARG A 159 4.09 17.13 -15.51
C ARG A 159 4.00 17.00 -14.02
N ARG A 160 2.82 17.26 -13.47
CA ARG A 160 2.51 16.91 -12.09
C ARG A 160 2.36 15.39 -11.94
N LEU A 161 2.38 14.91 -10.70
CA LEU A 161 1.91 13.56 -10.38
C LEU A 161 0.42 13.45 -10.72
N SER A 162 0.03 12.31 -11.29
CA SER A 162 -1.40 11.96 -11.37
C SER A 162 -1.97 11.79 -9.96
N ASN A 163 -3.29 11.80 -9.83
CA ASN A 163 -3.97 11.62 -8.55
C ASN A 163 -3.56 10.29 -7.89
N SER A 164 -3.50 9.21 -8.68
CA SER A 164 -3.05 7.90 -8.21
C SER A 164 -1.58 7.92 -7.79
N GLU A 165 -0.70 8.49 -8.62
CA GLU A 165 0.73 8.61 -8.31
C GLU A 165 0.99 9.38 -7.01
N TYR A 166 0.21 10.44 -6.76
CA TYR A 166 0.27 11.18 -5.50
C TYR A 166 -0.16 10.29 -4.31
N ASN A 167 -1.28 9.57 -4.42
CA ASN A 167 -1.74 8.68 -3.36
C ASN A 167 -0.74 7.57 -3.04
N TYR A 168 -0.18 6.91 -4.06
CA TYR A 168 0.81 5.85 -3.86
C TYR A 168 2.13 6.41 -3.30
N SER A 169 2.55 7.59 -3.75
CA SER A 169 3.72 8.27 -3.20
C SER A 169 3.53 8.60 -1.72
N ILE A 170 2.36 9.13 -1.32
CA ILE A 170 2.05 9.35 0.10
C ILE A 170 2.04 8.03 0.88
N ARG A 171 1.43 6.97 0.33
CA ARG A 171 1.42 5.64 0.95
C ARG A 171 2.84 5.13 1.22
N ASP A 172 3.73 5.24 0.24
CA ASP A 172 5.09 4.70 0.36
C ASP A 172 6.02 5.62 1.19
N LEU A 173 5.75 6.93 1.23
CA LEU A 173 6.46 7.87 2.10
C LEU A 173 6.09 7.72 3.58
N THR A 174 4.80 7.51 3.85
CA THR A 174 4.21 7.51 5.21
C THR A 174 4.02 6.10 5.80
N GLY A 175 3.94 5.08 4.95
CA GLY A 175 3.54 3.71 5.33
C GLY A 175 2.04 3.53 5.52
N VAL A 176 1.21 4.52 5.18
CA VAL A 176 -0.24 4.54 5.43
C VAL A 176 -1.00 4.93 4.16
N ASP A 177 -2.06 4.19 3.84
CA ASP A 177 -2.91 4.44 2.67
C ASP A 177 -3.93 5.57 2.91
N ILE A 178 -3.47 6.83 3.00
CA ILE A 178 -4.27 8.03 3.35
C ILE A 178 -5.25 8.45 2.24
N LYS A 179 -4.92 8.20 0.97
CA LYS A 179 -5.69 8.59 -0.22
C LYS A 179 -6.19 10.05 -0.26
N PRO A 180 -5.31 11.05 -0.08
CA PRO A 180 -5.73 12.45 0.05
C PRO A 180 -6.32 13.08 -1.23
N THR A 181 -6.20 12.46 -2.40
CA THR A 181 -6.72 13.03 -3.66
C THR A 181 -8.19 12.71 -3.95
N ALA A 182 -8.95 12.15 -3.01
CA ALA A 182 -10.34 11.73 -3.25
C ALA A 182 -11.25 12.87 -3.75
N SER A 183 -10.95 14.12 -3.38
CA SER A 183 -11.69 15.30 -3.81
C SER A 183 -11.18 15.90 -5.13
N PHE A 184 -10.09 15.41 -5.72
CA PHE A 184 -9.45 16.03 -6.87
C PHE A 184 -10.30 15.89 -8.13
N PRO A 185 -10.19 16.82 -9.10
CA PRO A 185 -10.73 16.60 -10.43
C PRO A 185 -10.12 15.33 -11.02
N ILE A 186 -10.92 14.65 -11.82
CA ILE A 186 -10.49 13.49 -12.59
C ILE A 186 -9.39 13.89 -13.57
N ASP A 187 -8.30 13.13 -13.58
CA ASP A 187 -7.26 13.25 -14.59
C ASP A 187 -7.79 12.78 -15.95
N ALA A 188 -7.55 13.59 -16.99
CA ALA A 188 -7.94 13.26 -18.36
C ALA A 188 -6.91 12.31 -18.99
N ALA A 189 -7.39 11.31 -19.72
CA ALA A 189 -6.53 10.46 -20.54
C ALA A 189 -6.04 11.23 -21.77
N ASN A 190 -4.80 10.97 -22.18
CA ASN A 190 -4.23 11.50 -23.41
C ASN A 190 -4.72 10.71 -24.64
N ALA A 191 -4.18 11.00 -25.83
CA ALA A 191 -4.56 10.31 -27.07
C ALA A 191 -4.24 8.80 -27.04
N ALA A 192 -3.19 8.40 -26.32
CA ALA A 192 -2.86 6.99 -26.08
C ALA A 192 -3.76 6.30 -25.02
N GLY A 193 -4.66 7.04 -24.37
CA GLY A 193 -5.62 6.50 -23.42
C GLY A 193 -5.13 6.43 -21.97
N PHE A 194 -4.01 7.06 -21.62
CA PHE A 194 -3.44 7.06 -20.28
C PHE A 194 -3.47 8.45 -19.63
N ASP A 195 -3.66 8.49 -18.31
CA ASP A 195 -3.78 9.72 -17.52
C ASP A 195 -2.49 10.08 -16.77
N ASN A 196 -1.39 9.35 -17.00
CA ASN A 196 -0.06 9.64 -16.46
C ASN A 196 0.79 10.50 -17.42
N SER A 197 0.15 11.22 -18.34
CA SER A 197 0.83 11.94 -19.42
C SER A 197 0.96 13.45 -19.17
N ALA A 198 2.08 14.02 -19.63
CA ALA A 198 2.29 15.46 -19.61
C ALA A 198 1.34 16.23 -20.55
N GLU A 199 0.75 15.55 -21.55
CA GLU A 199 -0.19 16.15 -22.51
C GLU A 199 -1.51 16.56 -21.86
N SER A 200 -1.92 15.88 -20.78
CA SER A 200 -3.21 16.10 -20.12
C SER A 200 -3.09 16.65 -18.68
N LEU A 201 -1.97 16.43 -18.00
CA LEU A 201 -1.78 16.80 -16.59
C LEU A 201 -1.36 18.26 -16.42
N THR A 202 -2.34 19.16 -16.47
CA THR A 202 -2.19 20.59 -16.17
C THR A 202 -2.59 20.92 -14.73
N ILE A 203 -2.20 22.11 -14.24
CA ILE A 203 -2.58 22.62 -12.91
C ILE A 203 -3.54 23.81 -13.05
N SER A 204 -4.68 23.74 -12.36
CA SER A 204 -5.59 24.88 -12.21
C SER A 204 -5.39 25.54 -10.84
N PRO A 205 -5.77 26.83 -10.66
CA PRO A 205 -5.75 27.45 -9.35
C PRO A 205 -6.57 26.69 -8.29
N SER A 206 -7.71 26.10 -8.69
CA SER A 206 -8.53 25.28 -7.79
C SER A 206 -7.84 23.98 -7.36
N LEU A 207 -6.98 23.41 -8.20
CA LEU A 207 -6.22 22.21 -7.87
C LEU A 207 -5.10 22.50 -6.88
N ILE A 208 -4.47 23.68 -6.93
CA ILE A 208 -3.45 24.10 -5.94
C ILE A 208 -4.03 24.10 -4.52
N ASN A 209 -5.24 24.65 -4.34
CA ASN A 209 -5.91 24.62 -3.04
C ASN A 209 -6.18 23.19 -2.56
N LYS A 210 -6.59 22.30 -3.47
CA LYS A 210 -6.78 20.89 -3.14
C LYS A 210 -5.47 20.18 -2.75
N TYR A 211 -4.33 20.54 -3.35
CA TYR A 211 -3.03 20.05 -2.91
C TYR A 211 -2.68 20.51 -1.50
N LEU A 212 -2.99 21.75 -1.14
CA LEU A 212 -2.79 22.26 0.23
C LEU A 212 -3.67 21.50 1.24
N ASP A 213 -4.95 21.29 0.93
CA ASP A 213 -5.86 20.51 1.77
C ASP A 213 -5.41 19.05 1.90
N ALA A 214 -4.95 18.45 0.79
CA ALA A 214 -4.37 17.11 0.77
C ALA A 214 -3.12 17.02 1.66
N ALA A 215 -2.19 17.96 1.55
CA ALA A 215 -0.98 18.01 2.35
C ALA A 215 -1.28 18.19 3.85
N ARG A 216 -2.24 19.05 4.20
CA ARG A 216 -2.74 19.21 5.58
C ARG A 216 -3.35 17.91 6.11
N SER A 217 -4.17 17.25 5.30
CA SER A 217 -4.72 15.94 5.65
C SER A 217 -3.65 14.89 5.89
N VAL A 218 -2.50 14.95 5.20
CA VAL A 218 -1.37 14.06 5.49
C VAL A 218 -0.66 14.45 6.79
N ALA A 219 -0.48 15.76 7.03
CA ALA A 219 0.12 16.26 8.26
C ALA A 219 -0.71 15.93 9.51
N ASP A 220 -2.04 15.90 9.40
CA ASP A 220 -2.94 15.47 10.48
C ASP A 220 -2.67 14.04 10.97
N HIS A 221 -2.04 13.20 10.15
CA HIS A 221 -1.64 11.83 10.52
C HIS A 221 -0.26 11.78 11.20
N MET A 222 0.51 12.87 11.21
CA MET A 222 1.88 12.88 11.72
C MET A 222 1.94 12.76 13.25
N LEU A 223 2.84 11.91 13.71
CA LEU A 223 3.18 11.67 15.10
C LEU A 223 4.66 12.01 15.33
N LEU A 224 4.92 12.87 16.31
CA LEU A 224 6.26 13.11 16.81
C LEU A 224 6.61 12.04 17.85
N THR A 225 7.70 11.32 17.62
CA THR A 225 8.18 10.22 18.48
C THR A 225 9.57 10.51 19.02
N PRO A 226 10.04 9.79 20.06
CA PRO A 226 11.40 9.99 20.59
C PRO A 226 12.52 9.83 19.57
N ASP A 227 12.27 9.09 18.48
CA ASP A 227 13.28 8.73 17.47
C ASP A 227 13.08 9.40 16.10
N GLY A 228 11.99 10.15 15.90
CA GLY A 228 11.69 10.76 14.60
C GLY A 228 10.20 11.03 14.37
N ILE A 229 9.79 11.04 13.10
CA ILE A 229 8.39 11.18 12.71
C ILE A 229 7.78 9.84 12.27
N ARG A 230 6.50 9.62 12.57
CA ARG A 230 5.70 8.48 12.09
C ARG A 230 4.33 8.97 11.63
N PHE A 231 3.59 8.12 10.93
CA PHE A 231 2.22 8.42 10.50
C PHE A 231 1.22 7.40 11.07
N ALA A 232 0.10 7.90 11.57
CA ALA A 232 -1.01 7.10 12.06
C ALA A 232 -1.96 6.69 10.91
N PRO A 233 -2.69 5.57 11.02
CA PRO A 233 -3.67 5.16 10.02
C PRO A 233 -4.90 6.07 9.94
N HIS A 234 -5.09 6.94 10.93
CA HIS A 234 -6.18 7.89 11.04
C HIS A 234 -5.63 9.23 11.56
N PRO A 235 -6.31 10.36 11.31
CA PRO A 235 -5.91 11.66 11.85
C PRO A 235 -5.72 11.63 13.38
N VAL A 236 -4.68 12.30 13.86
CA VAL A 236 -4.25 12.36 15.27
C VAL A 236 -4.13 13.82 15.74
N VAL A 237 -5.08 14.66 15.32
CA VAL A 237 -5.06 16.11 15.54
C VAL A 237 -5.12 16.44 17.04
N THR A 238 -6.09 15.87 17.75
CA THR A 238 -6.30 16.17 19.18
C THR A 238 -5.49 15.26 20.09
N ASP A 239 -5.25 15.73 21.32
CA ASP A 239 -4.72 14.91 22.41
C ASP A 239 -5.47 13.60 22.59
N THR A 240 -6.80 13.62 22.43
CA THR A 240 -7.64 12.43 22.59
C THR A 240 -7.40 11.41 21.47
N ASP A 241 -7.11 11.86 20.26
CA ASP A 241 -6.81 10.98 19.13
C ASP A 241 -5.46 10.27 19.32
N ARG A 242 -4.47 11.01 19.84
CA ARG A 242 -3.16 10.45 20.23
C ARG A 242 -3.29 9.46 21.38
N ASP A 243 -4.12 9.77 22.39
CA ASP A 243 -4.43 8.86 23.49
C ASP A 243 -5.01 7.55 22.93
N LYS A 244 -6.05 7.63 22.09
CA LYS A 244 -6.69 6.45 21.47
C LYS A 244 -5.69 5.63 20.64
N TYR A 245 -4.88 6.28 19.81
CA TYR A 245 -3.86 5.62 18.99
C TYR A 245 -2.89 4.80 19.85
N CYS A 246 -2.32 5.41 20.88
CA CYS A 246 -1.32 4.75 21.73
C CYS A 246 -1.97 3.67 22.62
N VAL A 247 -3.12 3.96 23.23
CA VAL A 247 -3.86 3.02 24.08
C VAL A 247 -4.26 1.78 23.28
N GLN A 248 -4.76 1.95 22.06
CA GLN A 248 -5.19 0.81 21.25
C GLN A 248 -4.02 -0.13 20.94
N ARG A 249 -2.82 0.40 20.63
CA ARG A 249 -1.63 -0.41 20.40
C ARG A 249 -1.18 -1.21 21.63
N ILE A 250 -1.25 -0.62 22.82
CA ILE A 250 -0.97 -1.34 24.07
C ILE A 250 -2.02 -2.43 24.32
N VAL A 251 -3.30 -2.11 24.10
CA VAL A 251 -4.41 -3.06 24.31
C VAL A 251 -4.33 -4.22 23.31
N ASP A 252 -3.98 -3.96 22.06
CA ASP A 252 -3.77 -4.99 21.04
C ASP A 252 -2.59 -5.89 21.42
N PHE A 253 -1.49 -5.30 21.91
CA PHE A 253 -0.37 -6.07 22.46
C PHE A 253 -0.82 -6.98 23.61
N TYR A 254 -1.59 -6.47 24.58
CA TYR A 254 -2.08 -7.27 25.69
C TYR A 254 -3.04 -8.38 25.27
N ARG A 255 -3.98 -8.09 24.35
CA ARG A 255 -4.94 -9.08 23.85
C ARG A 255 -4.28 -10.20 23.07
N ALA A 256 -3.11 -9.95 22.46
CA ALA A 256 -2.35 -10.96 21.75
C ALA A 256 -1.58 -11.93 22.69
N GLN A 257 -1.50 -11.66 24.00
CA GLN A 257 -0.70 -12.48 24.91
C GLN A 257 -1.41 -13.77 25.33
N PRO A 258 -0.72 -14.92 25.35
CA PRO A 258 -1.29 -16.20 25.74
C PRO A 258 -1.42 -16.29 27.26
N THR A 259 -2.51 -15.78 27.82
CA THR A 259 -2.80 -15.80 29.27
C THR A 259 -3.77 -16.90 29.69
N ALA A 260 -4.33 -17.65 28.73
CA ALA A 260 -5.30 -18.72 28.97
C ALA A 260 -4.63 -19.95 29.61
N LEU A 261 -4.95 -20.24 30.88
CA LEU A 261 -4.26 -21.26 31.68
C LEU A 261 -4.55 -22.70 31.24
N ASP A 262 -5.76 -22.97 30.76
CA ASP A 262 -6.18 -24.26 30.22
C ASP A 262 -5.29 -24.72 29.07
N ALA A 263 -4.89 -23.78 28.19
CA ALA A 263 -3.96 -24.08 27.10
C ALA A 263 -2.57 -24.52 27.59
N TYR A 264 -2.05 -23.92 28.68
CA TYR A 264 -0.78 -24.34 29.28
C TYR A 264 -0.88 -25.71 29.96
N LEU A 265 -1.99 -25.98 30.67
CA LEU A 265 -2.23 -27.28 31.30
C LEU A 265 -2.32 -28.40 30.26
N LEU A 266 -3.02 -28.15 29.16
CA LEU A 266 -3.13 -29.08 28.04
C LEU A 266 -1.76 -29.32 27.40
N ALA A 267 -1.00 -28.26 27.11
CA ALA A 267 0.35 -28.37 26.55
C ALA A 267 1.31 -29.13 27.48
N ALA A 268 1.22 -28.92 28.80
CA ALA A 268 2.00 -29.68 29.76
C ALA A 268 1.61 -31.18 29.77
N TRP A 269 0.33 -31.51 29.66
CA TRP A 269 -0.12 -32.90 29.54
C TRP A 269 0.39 -33.56 28.24
N GLU A 270 0.28 -32.86 27.10
CA GLU A 270 0.79 -33.34 25.82
C GLU A 270 2.31 -33.55 25.84
N GLY A 271 3.05 -32.60 26.42
CA GLY A 271 4.50 -32.69 26.58
C GLY A 271 4.91 -33.93 27.38
N LYS A 272 4.20 -34.25 28.46
CA LYS A 272 4.42 -35.46 29.26
C LYS A 272 4.26 -36.72 28.43
N ARG A 273 3.21 -36.78 27.60
CA ARG A 273 2.93 -37.91 26.72
C ARG A 273 4.02 -38.07 25.66
N GLU A 274 4.52 -36.96 25.11
CA GLU A 274 5.58 -36.96 24.11
C GLU A 274 6.99 -37.13 24.70
N SER A 275 7.10 -37.35 26.02
CA SER A 275 8.37 -37.42 26.76
C SER A 275 9.25 -36.18 26.52
N LEU A 276 8.60 -35.03 26.36
CA LEU A 276 9.24 -33.73 26.29
C LEU A 276 9.36 -33.15 27.69
N SER A 277 10.49 -32.50 27.97
CA SER A 277 10.75 -31.82 29.23
C SER A 277 11.39 -30.45 28.99
N PRO A 278 11.26 -29.51 29.94
CA PRO A 278 12.00 -28.26 29.90
C PRO A 278 13.50 -28.47 29.75
N GLY A 279 14.18 -27.54 29.07
CA GLY A 279 15.63 -27.58 28.82
C GLY A 279 16.04 -28.26 27.51
N ALA A 280 15.13 -28.96 26.82
CA ALA A 280 15.36 -29.42 25.45
C ALA A 280 14.97 -28.32 24.44
N ASP A 281 15.73 -28.14 23.35
CA ASP A 281 15.38 -27.18 22.29
C ASP A 281 13.96 -27.41 21.74
N ARG A 282 13.59 -28.69 21.62
CA ARG A 282 12.25 -29.13 21.21
C ARG A 282 11.13 -28.61 22.12
N TRP A 283 11.39 -28.30 23.39
CA TRP A 283 10.39 -27.75 24.31
C TRP A 283 9.98 -26.32 23.94
N VAL A 284 10.96 -25.50 23.56
CA VAL A 284 10.73 -24.11 23.14
C VAL A 284 9.96 -24.10 21.83
N GLU A 285 10.36 -24.94 20.86
CA GLU A 285 9.65 -25.11 19.60
C GLU A 285 8.22 -25.63 19.82
N PHE A 286 8.04 -26.61 20.70
CA PHE A 286 6.74 -27.17 21.06
C PHE A 286 5.77 -26.12 21.60
N ALA A 287 6.24 -25.25 22.50
CA ALA A 287 5.44 -24.14 23.02
C ALA A 287 5.10 -23.09 21.95
N ARG A 288 6.10 -22.69 21.14
CA ARG A 288 5.93 -21.70 20.06
C ARG A 288 4.96 -22.16 18.99
N ALA A 289 5.00 -23.45 18.61
CA ALA A 289 4.07 -24.04 17.63
C ALA A 289 2.60 -23.94 18.09
N ARG A 290 2.37 -23.88 19.41
CA ARG A 290 1.05 -23.70 20.04
C ARG A 290 0.74 -22.25 20.41
N LYS A 291 1.60 -21.31 20.04
CA LYS A 291 1.50 -19.88 20.39
C LYS A 291 1.45 -19.64 21.91
N LEU A 292 2.16 -20.46 22.69
CA LEU A 292 2.28 -20.33 24.15
C LEU A 292 3.63 -19.76 24.56
N SER A 293 3.72 -19.20 25.76
CA SER A 293 5.00 -18.78 26.35
C SER A 293 5.82 -20.00 26.78
N PRO A 294 7.03 -20.22 26.23
CA PRO A 294 7.92 -21.28 26.71
C PRO A 294 8.31 -21.11 28.18
N ARG A 295 8.46 -19.84 28.61
CA ARG A 295 8.79 -19.48 29.99
C ARG A 295 7.68 -19.91 30.94
N TYR A 296 6.44 -19.50 30.67
CA TYR A 296 5.34 -19.85 31.56
C TYR A 296 4.99 -21.34 31.53
N LEU A 297 5.06 -21.97 30.35
CA LEU A 297 4.88 -23.42 30.25
C LEU A 297 5.89 -24.19 31.10
N THR A 298 7.15 -23.73 31.13
CA THR A 298 8.19 -24.29 32.00
C THR A 298 7.84 -24.11 33.47
N THR A 299 7.43 -22.90 33.89
CA THR A 299 7.00 -22.64 35.26
C THR A 299 5.85 -23.57 35.70
N ILE A 300 4.85 -23.76 34.84
CA ILE A 300 3.72 -24.67 35.09
C ILE A 300 4.21 -26.11 35.18
N TRP A 301 5.06 -26.55 34.26
CA TRP A 301 5.61 -27.89 34.26
C TRP A 301 6.40 -28.20 35.54
N GLU A 302 7.29 -27.30 35.94
CA GLU A 302 8.11 -27.44 37.14
C GLU A 302 7.24 -27.50 38.39
N HIS A 303 6.19 -26.68 38.46
CA HIS A 303 5.24 -26.69 39.57
C HIS A 303 4.45 -28.03 39.64
N LEU A 304 4.01 -28.56 38.50
CA LEU A 304 3.29 -29.84 38.42
C LEU A 304 4.16 -31.06 38.76
N HIS A 305 5.48 -30.96 38.58
CA HIS A 305 6.44 -32.05 38.84
C HIS A 305 7.25 -31.87 40.13
N ASP A 306 6.98 -30.83 40.91
CA ASP A 306 7.69 -30.59 42.16
C ASP A 306 7.30 -31.62 43.24
N VAL A 307 8.25 -32.51 43.54
CA VAL A 307 8.10 -33.58 44.55
C VAL A 307 8.14 -33.08 45.99
N THR A 308 8.57 -31.83 46.23
CA THR A 308 8.61 -31.23 47.56
C THR A 308 7.22 -30.76 48.03
N ILE A 309 6.26 -30.67 47.10
CA ILE A 309 4.87 -30.30 47.39
C ILE A 309 4.14 -31.46 48.06
N GLN A 310 3.77 -31.25 49.32
CA GLN A 310 3.11 -32.26 50.17
C GLN A 310 1.72 -31.85 50.63
N TRP A 311 1.42 -30.55 50.67
CA TRP A 311 0.20 -29.97 51.24
C TRP A 311 -0.34 -28.88 50.32
N GLY A 312 -1.48 -28.28 50.66
CA GLY A 312 -1.96 -27.07 50.02
C GLY A 312 -2.63 -27.26 48.66
N PRO A 313 -3.03 -26.14 48.04
CA PRO A 313 -3.68 -26.13 46.73
C PRO A 313 -2.78 -26.71 45.64
N SER A 314 -1.45 -26.57 45.73
CA SER A 314 -0.57 -27.13 44.70
C SER A 314 -0.60 -28.66 44.72
N LYS A 315 -0.76 -29.29 45.89
CA LYS A 315 -0.88 -30.74 45.98
C LYS A 315 -2.16 -31.24 45.35
N GLU A 316 -3.27 -30.55 45.60
CA GLU A 316 -4.56 -30.86 45.00
C GLU A 316 -4.52 -30.66 43.47
N LEU A 317 -3.83 -29.62 42.99
CA LEU A 317 -3.59 -29.41 41.56
C LEU A 317 -2.85 -30.59 40.94
N GLN A 318 -1.74 -31.04 41.56
CA GLN A 318 -1.00 -32.21 41.10
C GLN A 318 -1.88 -33.46 41.08
N ARG A 319 -2.76 -33.65 42.07
CA ARG A 319 -3.69 -34.78 42.12
C ARG A 319 -4.66 -34.74 40.94
N ARG A 320 -5.28 -33.59 40.67
CA ARG A 320 -6.22 -33.40 39.56
C ARG A 320 -5.55 -33.60 38.20
N TRP A 321 -4.37 -33.01 38.01
CA TRP A 321 -3.63 -33.13 36.76
C TRP A 321 -3.14 -34.56 36.51
N ASN A 322 -2.65 -35.27 37.55
CA ASN A 322 -2.26 -36.68 37.41
C ASN A 322 -3.44 -37.64 37.20
N ALA A 323 -4.67 -37.22 37.50
CA ALA A 323 -5.87 -37.99 37.23
C ALA A 323 -6.35 -37.87 35.77
N LEU A 324 -5.75 -36.97 34.97
CA LEU A 324 -6.07 -36.85 33.54
C LEU A 324 -5.77 -38.16 32.79
N PRO A 325 -6.63 -38.59 31.85
CA PRO A 325 -6.37 -39.76 31.03
C PRO A 325 -5.01 -39.70 30.33
N SER A 326 -4.32 -40.83 30.18
CA SER A 326 -3.07 -40.91 29.41
C SER A 326 -3.27 -41.26 27.92
N ASP A 327 -4.52 -41.54 27.51
CA ASP A 327 -4.87 -42.04 26.19
C ASP A 327 -5.04 -40.92 25.14
N ARG A 328 -4.53 -41.16 23.93
CA ARG A 328 -4.57 -40.22 22.80
C ARG A 328 -5.99 -40.05 22.25
N GLU A 329 -6.84 -41.07 22.33
CA GLU A 329 -8.21 -41.02 21.81
C GLU A 329 -9.15 -40.14 22.65
N LYS A 330 -8.72 -39.69 23.83
CA LYS A 330 -9.53 -38.88 24.76
C LYS A 330 -9.16 -37.40 24.78
N SER A 331 -8.50 -36.89 23.72
CA SER A 331 -8.00 -35.51 23.66
C SER A 331 -9.08 -34.45 23.98
N ASP A 332 -10.27 -34.57 23.40
CA ASP A 332 -11.38 -33.63 23.64
C ASP A 332 -11.85 -33.64 25.10
N THR A 333 -11.76 -34.81 25.75
CA THR A 333 -12.07 -34.94 27.19
C THR A 333 -11.00 -34.24 28.02
N VAL A 334 -9.72 -34.43 27.70
CA VAL A 334 -8.61 -33.78 28.40
C VAL A 334 -8.70 -32.26 28.28
N GLU A 335 -9.02 -31.73 27.10
CA GLU A 335 -9.20 -30.29 26.92
C GLU A 335 -10.29 -29.73 27.84
N ARG A 336 -11.44 -30.43 27.95
CA ARG A 336 -12.52 -30.05 28.87
C ARG A 336 -12.08 -30.11 30.33
N GLU A 337 -11.38 -31.16 30.75
CA GLU A 337 -10.88 -31.29 32.12
C GLU A 337 -9.82 -30.22 32.44
N CYS A 338 -8.95 -29.86 31.50
CA CYS A 338 -7.99 -28.76 31.66
C CYS A 338 -8.71 -27.42 31.90
N LYS A 339 -9.83 -27.17 31.22
CA LYS A 339 -10.68 -25.99 31.47
C LYS A 339 -11.27 -26.00 32.88
N GLU A 340 -11.74 -27.15 33.35
CA GLU A 340 -12.25 -27.28 34.74
C GLU A 340 -11.15 -27.11 35.78
N ILE A 341 -9.94 -27.63 35.53
CA ILE A 341 -8.78 -27.41 36.41
C ILE A 341 -8.41 -25.92 36.43
N ALA A 342 -8.35 -25.25 35.29
CA ALA A 342 -8.05 -23.82 35.21
C ALA A 342 -9.08 -22.99 35.98
N LYS A 343 -10.37 -23.28 35.81
CA LYS A 343 -11.46 -22.65 36.58
C LYS A 343 -11.32 -22.89 38.08
N TRP A 344 -10.99 -24.11 38.49
CA TRP A 344 -10.75 -24.43 39.90
C TRP A 344 -9.55 -23.66 40.47
N ILE A 345 -8.48 -23.46 39.69
CA ILE A 345 -7.33 -22.62 40.11
C ILE A 345 -7.81 -21.18 40.36
N GLU A 346 -8.61 -20.61 39.46
CA GLU A 346 -9.15 -19.26 39.62
C GLU A 346 -10.04 -19.12 40.86
N GLU A 347 -10.93 -20.09 41.10
CA GLU A 347 -11.82 -20.13 42.27
C GLU A 347 -11.03 -20.28 43.57
N THR A 348 -10.01 -21.14 43.57
CA THR A 348 -9.10 -21.35 44.70
C THR A 348 -8.27 -20.09 44.99
N ARG A 349 -7.80 -19.41 43.94
CA ARG A 349 -6.99 -18.21 44.06
C ARG A 349 -7.77 -17.02 44.62
N ARG A 350 -9.09 -16.94 44.34
CA ARG A 350 -9.95 -15.78 44.65
C ARG A 350 -9.98 -15.36 46.12
N PRO A 351 -10.26 -16.23 47.11
CA PRO A 351 -10.26 -15.83 48.52
C PRO A 351 -8.86 -15.53 49.07
N MET A 352 -7.80 -15.97 48.40
CA MET A 352 -6.40 -15.74 48.80
C MET A 352 -5.86 -14.37 48.32
N ARG A 353 -6.66 -13.56 47.63
CA ARG A 353 -6.23 -12.28 47.05
C ARG A 353 -6.00 -11.25 48.15
N VAL A 354 -4.88 -10.53 48.07
CA VAL A 354 -4.58 -9.44 49.01
C VAL A 354 -5.54 -8.28 48.76
N ARG A 355 -6.42 -8.01 49.73
CA ARG A 355 -7.33 -6.85 49.69
C ARG A 355 -6.61 -5.61 50.21
N ILE A 356 -6.57 -4.56 49.40
CA ILE A 356 -5.97 -3.27 49.78
C ILE A 356 -7.08 -2.30 50.14
N ALA A 357 -7.18 -1.96 51.43
CA ALA A 357 -8.12 -0.96 51.93
C ALA A 357 -7.81 0.44 51.38
N ASN A 358 -8.84 1.29 51.27
CA ASN A 358 -8.65 2.69 50.91
C ASN A 358 -7.92 3.43 52.05
N LEU A 359 -7.01 4.34 51.68
CA LEU A 359 -6.50 5.30 52.66
C LEU A 359 -7.61 6.29 52.99
N ASN A 360 -7.95 6.40 54.28
CA ASN A 360 -8.85 7.45 54.74
C ASN A 360 -8.15 8.80 54.55
N GLY A 361 -8.75 9.69 53.76
CA GLY A 361 -8.25 11.04 53.56
C GLY A 361 -8.28 11.84 54.87
N ALA A 362 -7.36 12.80 55.03
CA ALA A 362 -7.46 13.81 56.08
C ALA A 362 -8.76 14.63 55.91
N ARG A 363 -9.25 15.27 56.97
CA ARG A 363 -10.51 16.03 56.93
C ARG A 363 -10.53 17.04 55.77
N GLY A 364 -11.47 16.86 54.85
CA GLY A 364 -11.66 17.70 53.66
C GLY A 364 -10.90 17.25 52.40
N MET A 365 -10.13 16.16 52.46
CA MET A 365 -9.50 15.49 51.31
C MET A 365 -10.42 14.41 50.73
N ASN A 366 -10.59 14.40 49.41
CA ASN A 366 -11.42 13.40 48.73
C ASN A 366 -10.68 12.05 48.66
N GLY A 367 -11.34 10.94 49.02
CA GLY A 367 -10.79 9.58 48.88
C GLY A 367 -10.47 9.18 47.43
N GLY A 368 -11.08 9.86 46.44
CA GLY A 368 -10.79 9.73 45.02
C GLY A 368 -9.58 10.54 44.52
N SER A 369 -8.86 11.23 45.40
CA SER A 369 -7.67 12.02 45.05
C SER A 369 -6.57 11.15 44.43
N GLN A 370 -5.88 11.65 43.39
CA GLN A 370 -4.91 10.85 42.62
C GLN A 370 -3.81 10.18 43.47
N PRO A 371 -3.17 10.84 44.46
CA PRO A 371 -2.15 10.21 45.30
C PRO A 371 -2.65 8.93 45.99
N LEU A 372 -3.92 8.92 46.44
CA LEU A 372 -4.52 7.81 47.18
C LEU A 372 -4.88 6.66 46.24
N VAL A 373 -5.50 6.98 45.10
CA VAL A 373 -5.88 6.00 44.08
C VAL A 373 -4.64 5.34 43.48
N LEU A 374 -3.61 6.12 43.13
CA LEU A 374 -2.37 5.58 42.58
C LEU A 374 -1.57 4.77 43.61
N TRP A 375 -1.56 5.17 44.89
CA TRP A 375 -0.96 4.36 45.95
C TRP A 375 -1.65 2.98 46.05
N LYS A 376 -2.99 2.96 46.07
CA LYS A 376 -3.75 1.71 46.13
C LYS A 376 -3.48 0.84 44.91
N ASN A 377 -3.54 1.41 43.71
CA ASN A 377 -3.28 0.70 42.46
C ASN A 377 -1.87 0.09 42.44
N ARG A 378 -0.85 0.80 42.91
CA ARG A 378 0.53 0.26 43.02
C ARG A 378 0.60 -0.90 44.02
N LYS A 379 -0.06 -0.80 45.17
CA LYS A 379 -0.13 -1.91 46.14
C LYS A 379 -0.87 -3.12 45.57
N MET A 380 -1.94 -2.92 44.82
CA MET A 380 -2.67 -3.99 44.13
C MET A 380 -1.83 -4.66 43.04
N ALA A 381 -1.13 -3.86 42.22
CA ALA A 381 -0.25 -4.39 41.17
C ALA A 381 0.91 -5.22 41.77
N ALA A 382 1.53 -4.73 42.84
CA ALA A 382 2.59 -5.44 43.55
C ALA A 382 2.10 -6.71 44.29
N SER A 383 0.79 -6.85 44.53
CA SER A 383 0.23 -7.96 45.30
C SER A 383 -0.40 -9.07 44.45
N ARG A 384 -0.41 -8.95 43.11
CA ARG A 384 -1.07 -9.93 42.21
C ARG A 384 -0.60 -11.37 42.39
N ARG A 385 0.66 -11.56 42.80
CA ARG A 385 1.30 -12.87 43.05
C ARG A 385 1.40 -13.23 44.54
N LEU A 386 0.93 -12.37 45.44
CA LEU A 386 1.00 -12.60 46.89
C LEU A 386 -0.27 -13.26 47.42
N VAL A 387 -0.13 -14.02 48.49
CA VAL A 387 -1.24 -14.61 49.25
C VAL A 387 -1.52 -13.77 50.48
N HIS A 388 -2.81 -13.52 50.74
CA HIS A 388 -3.26 -12.83 51.95
C HIS A 388 -2.93 -13.64 53.20
N HIS A 389 -2.29 -13.03 54.19
CA HIS A 389 -1.87 -13.72 55.42
C HIS A 389 -3.04 -14.39 56.14
N ASP A 390 -4.19 -13.71 56.24
CA ASP A 390 -5.34 -14.30 56.95
C ASP A 390 -5.99 -15.46 56.19
N ALA A 391 -5.71 -15.62 54.89
CA ALA A 391 -6.21 -16.79 54.15
C ALA A 391 -5.56 -18.10 54.65
N ILE A 392 -4.38 -18.01 55.26
CA ILE A 392 -3.64 -19.16 55.81
C ILE A 392 -3.52 -19.12 57.34
N ASN A 393 -4.20 -18.19 58.01
CA ASN A 393 -4.21 -18.07 59.45
C ASN A 393 -5.39 -18.88 60.05
N PRO A 394 -5.16 -19.90 60.89
CA PRO A 394 -6.24 -20.74 61.43
C PRO A 394 -7.23 -20.02 62.37
N ASP A 395 -6.91 -18.80 62.81
CA ASP A 395 -7.70 -18.05 63.79
C ASP A 395 -8.59 -16.96 63.16
N THR A 396 -8.58 -16.84 61.83
CA THR A 396 -9.31 -15.80 61.10
C THR A 396 -10.54 -16.40 60.41
N LYS A 397 -11.54 -15.56 60.16
CA LYS A 397 -12.76 -15.98 59.45
C LYS A 397 -12.54 -16.17 57.94
N ASP A 398 -11.45 -15.61 57.41
CA ASP A 398 -11.07 -15.68 55.99
C ASP A 398 -10.16 -16.87 55.68
N CYS A 399 -9.89 -17.74 56.66
CA CYS A 399 -9.05 -18.93 56.50
C CYS A 399 -9.63 -19.89 55.46
N VAL A 400 -8.78 -20.33 54.51
CA VAL A 400 -9.17 -21.26 53.44
C VAL A 400 -8.46 -22.61 53.51
N LEU A 401 -7.81 -22.89 54.64
CA LEU A 401 -7.17 -24.16 54.91
C LEU A 401 -8.22 -25.28 55.02
N SER A 402 -7.90 -26.46 54.49
CA SER A 402 -8.69 -27.67 54.70
C SER A 402 -8.66 -28.11 56.18
N GLU A 403 -9.58 -28.97 56.59
CA GLU A 403 -9.61 -29.52 57.97
C GLU A 403 -8.28 -30.17 58.38
N ALA A 404 -7.63 -30.89 57.44
CA ALA A 404 -6.34 -31.52 57.66
C ALA A 404 -5.22 -30.49 57.88
N GLU A 405 -5.22 -29.40 57.11
CA GLU A 405 -4.23 -28.33 57.24
C GLU A 405 -4.46 -27.48 58.48
N LEU A 406 -5.72 -27.24 58.86
CA LEU A 406 -6.08 -26.59 60.13
C LEU A 406 -5.52 -27.36 61.32
N ALA A 407 -5.62 -28.69 61.31
CA ALA A 407 -5.04 -29.53 62.35
C ALA A 407 -3.52 -29.41 62.42
N ILE A 408 -2.84 -29.31 61.27
CA ILE A 408 -1.39 -29.08 61.19
C ILE A 408 -1.02 -27.70 61.74
N MET A 409 -1.72 -26.65 61.30
CA MET A 409 -1.46 -25.27 61.71
C MET A 409 -1.69 -25.03 63.21
N LYS A 410 -2.56 -25.82 63.85
CA LYS A 410 -2.81 -25.80 65.30
C LYS A 410 -1.92 -26.76 66.11
N SER A 411 -1.10 -27.60 65.47
CA SER A 411 -0.20 -28.55 66.14
C SER A 411 1.14 -27.93 66.55
N ASP A 412 2.03 -28.67 67.22
CA ASP A 412 3.40 -28.21 67.53
C ASP A 412 4.41 -28.52 66.41
N ARG A 413 3.95 -28.94 65.22
CA ARG A 413 4.82 -29.38 64.11
C ARG A 413 5.29 -28.20 63.24
N THR A 414 6.30 -27.46 63.69
CA THR A 414 6.80 -26.25 63.02
C THR A 414 7.14 -26.46 61.53
N GLU A 415 7.89 -27.51 61.18
CA GLU A 415 8.29 -27.78 59.79
C GLU A 415 7.09 -28.02 58.86
N ALA A 416 6.05 -28.70 59.36
CA ALA A 416 4.83 -28.97 58.60
C ALA A 416 4.01 -27.70 58.37
N LYS A 417 3.97 -26.78 59.36
CA LYS A 417 3.33 -25.47 59.19
C LYS A 417 4.03 -24.64 58.12
N GLU A 418 5.35 -24.56 58.19
CA GLU A 418 6.16 -23.85 57.20
C GLU A 418 6.02 -24.46 55.80
N ALA A 419 5.83 -25.79 55.69
CA ALA A 419 5.55 -26.44 54.42
C ALA A 419 4.18 -26.06 53.83
N VAL A 420 3.13 -26.01 54.65
CA VAL A 420 1.79 -25.54 54.24
C VAL A 420 1.86 -24.08 53.78
N GLN A 421 2.46 -23.20 54.56
CA GLN A 421 2.59 -21.78 54.19
C GLN A 421 3.36 -21.58 52.88
N ARG A 422 4.51 -22.27 52.72
CA ARG A 422 5.30 -22.21 51.49
C ARG A 422 4.53 -22.70 50.27
N ASP A 423 3.66 -23.71 50.41
CA ASP A 423 2.84 -24.20 49.30
C ASP A 423 1.89 -23.11 48.79
N TYR A 424 1.18 -22.44 49.70
CA TYR A 424 0.25 -21.36 49.35
C TYR A 424 0.98 -20.19 48.70
N GLU A 425 2.11 -19.75 49.27
CA GLU A 425 2.94 -18.69 48.69
C GLU A 425 3.43 -19.07 47.27
N LYS A 426 3.86 -20.32 47.09
CA LYS A 426 4.29 -20.85 45.79
C LYS A 426 3.14 -20.93 44.79
N PHE A 427 1.96 -21.35 45.23
CA PHE A 427 0.74 -21.37 44.40
C PHE A 427 0.39 -19.96 43.91
N GLY A 428 0.35 -18.97 44.82
CA GLY A 428 0.12 -17.57 44.45
C GLY A 428 1.19 -16.98 43.52
N ALA A 429 2.45 -17.42 43.68
CA ALA A 429 3.56 -16.99 42.84
C ALA A 429 3.47 -17.53 41.40
N VAL A 430 2.92 -18.74 41.19
CA VAL A 430 2.75 -19.37 39.87
C VAL A 430 1.43 -18.95 39.21
N PHE A 431 0.37 -18.79 40.01
CA PHE A 431 -0.98 -18.46 39.56
C PHE A 431 -1.38 -17.07 40.10
N PRO A 432 -1.08 -15.99 39.35
CA PRO A 432 -1.46 -14.65 39.77
C PRO A 432 -2.99 -14.49 39.81
N ASP A 433 -3.48 -13.53 40.60
CA ASP A 433 -4.88 -13.10 40.60
C ASP A 433 -5.38 -12.75 39.19
N THR A 434 -4.58 -11.94 38.48
CA THR A 434 -4.74 -11.62 37.07
C THR A 434 -3.35 -11.36 36.47
N PHE A 435 -3.16 -11.66 35.19
CA PHE A 435 -1.92 -11.33 34.49
C PHE A 435 -1.77 -9.84 34.20
N LEU A 436 -2.88 -9.18 33.89
CA LEU A 436 -2.93 -7.77 33.55
C LEU A 436 -4.33 -7.17 33.82
N VAL A 437 -4.42 -5.84 33.87
CA VAL A 437 -5.69 -5.10 33.97
C VAL A 437 -5.86 -4.18 32.77
N LEU A 438 -6.87 -4.45 31.94
CA LEU A 438 -7.20 -3.62 30.77
C LEU A 438 -8.08 -2.43 31.12
N GLU A 439 -8.96 -2.54 32.11
CA GLU A 439 -9.92 -1.50 32.46
C GLU A 439 -10.01 -1.38 33.98
N ARG A 440 -10.09 -0.15 34.48
CA ARG A 440 -10.40 0.12 35.88
C ARG A 440 -11.62 1.02 36.00
N GLY A 441 -12.58 0.56 36.79
CA GLY A 441 -13.67 1.40 37.29
C GLY A 441 -13.20 2.39 38.35
N ARG A 442 -14.12 3.19 38.89
CA ARG A 442 -13.83 4.22 39.90
C ARG A 442 -13.35 3.58 41.21
N ALA A 443 -12.18 4.01 41.70
CA ALA A 443 -11.47 3.33 42.79
C ALA A 443 -12.00 3.55 44.23
N HIS A 444 -12.95 4.48 44.43
CA HIS A 444 -13.49 4.88 45.74
C HIS A 444 -14.94 4.40 45.98
N ILE A 445 -15.51 3.67 45.03
CA ILE A 445 -16.84 3.06 45.14
C ILE A 445 -16.69 1.70 45.87
N SER A 446 -17.70 1.29 46.66
CA SER A 446 -17.66 0.00 47.38
C SER A 446 -17.56 -1.18 46.40
N GLU A 447 -17.03 -2.33 46.85
CA GLU A 447 -16.89 -3.53 45.97
C GLU A 447 -18.26 -4.00 45.41
N GLU A 448 -19.35 -3.86 46.16
CA GLU A 448 -20.71 -4.18 45.71
C GLU A 448 -21.25 -3.21 44.65
N GLU A 449 -20.93 -1.92 44.74
CA GLU A 449 -21.33 -0.90 43.76
C GLU A 449 -20.44 -0.93 42.50
N ALA A 450 -19.14 -1.20 42.65
CA ALA A 450 -18.20 -1.36 41.54
C ALA A 450 -18.57 -2.55 40.63
N ALA A 451 -19.12 -3.62 41.20
CA ALA A 451 -19.63 -4.78 40.47
C ALA A 451 -20.95 -4.51 39.72
N ARG A 452 -21.74 -3.51 40.13
CA ARG A 452 -23.05 -3.17 39.51
C ARG A 452 -22.95 -2.17 38.37
N GLU A 453 -21.94 -1.30 38.31
CA GLU A 453 -21.91 -0.18 37.34
C GLU A 453 -20.72 -0.07 36.36
N ALA A 454 -19.52 -0.61 36.60
CA ALA A 454 -18.33 0.00 35.99
C ALA A 454 -17.51 -0.91 35.06
N LYS A 455 -17.83 -0.93 33.75
CA LYS A 455 -16.76 -1.07 32.74
C LYS A 455 -15.92 0.22 32.77
N GLY A 456 -14.61 0.07 32.95
CA GLY A 456 -13.69 1.20 33.02
C GLY A 456 -13.31 1.71 31.63
N ARG A 457 -12.62 2.85 31.55
CA ARG A 457 -11.90 3.23 30.32
C ARG A 457 -10.65 2.36 30.21
N LEU A 458 -10.26 2.02 28.98
CA LEU A 458 -9.04 1.24 28.71
C LEU A 458 -7.81 1.93 29.33
N LEU A 459 -7.01 1.14 30.04
CA LEU A 459 -5.80 1.51 30.76
C LEU A 459 -5.98 2.60 31.82
N SER A 460 -7.21 2.93 32.19
CA SER A 460 -7.47 3.99 33.16
C SER A 460 -6.92 3.65 34.53
N ALA A 461 -6.45 4.67 35.24
CA ALA A 461 -6.10 4.56 36.66
C ALA A 461 -7.32 4.47 37.60
N GLY A 462 -8.55 4.54 37.09
CA GLY A 462 -9.76 4.45 37.92
C GLY A 462 -10.09 5.73 38.70
N PHE A 463 -9.68 6.88 38.17
CA PHE A 463 -10.02 8.18 38.75
C PHE A 463 -11.51 8.50 38.62
N HIS A 464 -12.04 9.38 39.49
CA HIS A 464 -13.44 9.79 39.47
C HIS A 464 -13.78 10.59 38.19
N SER A 465 -13.21 11.79 38.07
CA SER A 465 -13.41 12.72 36.94
C SER A 465 -12.12 13.01 36.15
N MET A 466 -10.97 12.55 36.66
CA MET A 466 -9.67 12.83 36.05
C MET A 466 -9.32 11.85 34.92
N MET A 467 -8.56 12.34 33.95
CA MET A 467 -7.90 11.52 32.95
C MET A 467 -6.56 11.02 33.48
N GLY A 468 -6.22 9.78 33.15
CA GLY A 468 -4.87 9.26 33.33
C GLY A 468 -4.82 7.74 33.30
N PHE A 469 -3.60 7.25 33.07
CA PHE A 469 -3.34 5.87 32.72
C PHE A 469 -2.50 5.19 33.81
N PHE A 470 -2.71 3.89 34.00
CA PHE A 470 -1.97 3.10 34.96
C PHE A 470 -1.62 1.72 34.41
N ARG A 471 -0.36 1.34 34.58
CA ARG A 471 0.17 0.04 34.16
C ARG A 471 0.04 -0.99 35.29
N ASP A 472 -0.66 -2.09 35.04
CA ASP A 472 -0.76 -3.26 35.93
C ASP A 472 -0.71 -4.53 35.09
N ASP A 473 0.52 -4.93 34.76
CA ASP A 473 0.88 -6.03 33.87
C ASP A 473 2.12 -6.79 34.40
N GLN A 474 2.48 -6.59 35.67
CA GLN A 474 3.71 -7.13 36.24
C GLN A 474 3.77 -8.66 36.16
N PRO A 475 2.70 -9.43 36.48
CA PRO A 475 2.74 -10.88 36.31
C PRO A 475 2.88 -11.33 34.85
N LEU A 476 2.28 -10.61 33.91
CA LEU A 476 2.48 -10.85 32.48
C LEU A 476 3.96 -10.73 32.12
N CYS A 477 4.62 -9.65 32.54
CA CYS A 477 6.06 -9.46 32.32
C CYS A 477 6.90 -10.55 33.00
N GLU A 478 6.59 -10.93 34.24
CA GLU A 478 7.42 -11.86 35.01
C GLU A 478 7.27 -13.32 34.57
N LEU A 479 6.11 -13.71 34.07
CA LEU A 479 5.77 -15.11 33.81
C LEU A 479 5.70 -15.44 32.32
N ILE A 480 5.15 -14.56 31.50
CA ILE A 480 4.79 -14.86 30.10
C ILE A 480 5.78 -14.25 29.12
N LEU A 481 6.05 -12.95 29.21
CA LEU A 481 6.82 -12.24 28.19
C LEU A 481 8.30 -12.61 28.20
N ASP A 482 8.88 -12.73 27.01
CA ASP A 482 10.33 -12.71 26.83
C ASP A 482 10.91 -11.28 26.87
N GLU A 483 12.23 -11.15 26.82
CA GLU A 483 12.92 -9.86 26.91
C GLU A 483 12.70 -8.94 25.70
N GLU A 484 12.32 -9.49 24.53
CA GLU A 484 11.98 -8.68 23.37
C GLU A 484 10.55 -8.12 23.48
N GLN A 485 9.61 -8.97 23.87
CA GLN A 485 8.23 -8.60 24.14
C GLN A 485 8.10 -7.58 25.28
N LYS A 486 8.91 -7.70 26.34
CA LYS A 486 8.99 -6.69 27.41
C LYS A 486 9.46 -5.34 26.88
N ARG A 487 10.58 -5.31 26.16
CA ARG A 487 11.09 -4.07 25.53
C ARG A 487 10.08 -3.47 24.56
N GLN A 488 9.30 -4.30 23.85
CA GLN A 488 8.22 -3.81 23.01
C GLN A 488 7.11 -3.14 23.83
N LEU A 489 6.64 -3.79 24.90
CA LEU A 489 5.62 -3.24 25.78
C LEU A 489 6.07 -1.96 26.49
N ASP A 490 7.31 -1.93 26.97
CA ASP A 490 7.92 -0.75 27.59
C ASP A 490 7.94 0.43 26.61
N ARG A 491 8.41 0.19 25.37
CA ARG A 491 8.36 1.19 24.29
C ARG A 491 6.95 1.69 23.99
N LEU A 492 5.93 0.82 24.03
CA LEU A 492 4.54 1.25 23.79
C LEU A 492 4.03 2.20 24.89
N TRP A 493 4.40 1.95 26.16
CA TRP A 493 4.08 2.83 27.27
C TRP A 493 4.88 4.13 27.26
N GLU A 494 6.16 4.08 26.86
CA GLU A 494 7.00 5.27 26.63
C GLU A 494 6.42 6.13 25.51
N GLU A 495 6.04 5.53 24.38
CA GLU A 495 5.36 6.21 23.28
C GLU A 495 4.04 6.86 23.74
N LEU A 496 3.21 6.18 24.55
CA LEU A 496 2.02 6.79 25.14
C LEU A 496 2.40 8.02 25.99
N ASN A 497 3.41 7.92 26.85
CA ASN A 497 3.82 9.06 27.67
C ASN A 497 4.30 10.24 26.83
N PHE A 498 5.10 9.97 25.80
CA PHE A 498 5.70 10.96 24.93
C PHE A 498 4.67 11.60 23.98
N ILE A 499 4.04 10.80 23.12
CA ILE A 499 3.15 11.25 22.05
C ILE A 499 1.92 11.98 22.60
N SER A 500 1.38 11.48 23.71
CA SER A 500 0.17 12.04 24.34
C SER A 500 0.48 13.05 25.44
N HIS A 501 1.74 13.33 25.76
CA HIS A 501 2.14 14.26 26.82
C HIS A 501 1.50 13.89 28.18
N VAL A 502 1.35 12.59 28.46
CA VAL A 502 0.63 12.10 29.65
C VAL A 502 1.22 12.66 30.96
N PRO A 503 2.54 12.69 31.19
CA PRO A 503 3.11 13.15 32.45
C PRO A 503 2.69 14.59 32.83
N THR A 504 2.72 15.51 31.87
CA THR A 504 2.38 16.92 32.10
C THR A 504 0.86 17.12 32.16
N ARG A 505 0.11 16.55 31.21
CA ARG A 505 -1.37 16.65 31.19
C ARG A 505 -2.02 16.06 32.42
N GLN A 506 -1.55 14.91 32.90
CA GLN A 506 -2.10 14.27 34.10
C GLN A 506 -1.89 15.14 35.35
N TYR A 507 -0.73 15.80 35.47
CA TYR A 507 -0.42 16.67 36.60
C TYR A 507 -1.18 18.02 36.55
N SER A 508 -1.26 18.67 35.39
CA SER A 508 -2.12 19.85 35.22
C SER A 508 -3.58 19.52 35.49
N GLY A 509 -4.04 18.36 35.00
CA GLY A 509 -5.37 17.82 35.30
C GLY A 509 -5.57 17.63 36.81
N PHE A 510 -4.60 17.03 37.51
CA PHE A 510 -4.65 16.89 38.97
C PHE A 510 -4.88 18.24 39.68
N ILE A 511 -4.11 19.28 39.34
CA ILE A 511 -4.29 20.63 39.92
C ILE A 511 -5.69 21.17 39.65
N TRP A 512 -6.17 21.06 38.40
CA TRP A 512 -7.47 21.58 38.00
C TRP A 512 -8.61 20.88 38.74
N PHE A 513 -8.63 19.54 38.72
CA PHE A 513 -9.69 18.73 39.30
C PHE A 513 -9.72 18.81 40.83
N GLU A 514 -8.57 18.77 41.50
CA GLU A 514 -8.54 18.90 42.97
C GLU A 514 -9.05 20.26 43.44
N ARG A 515 -8.80 21.33 42.68
CA ARG A 515 -9.35 22.65 43.01
C ARG A 515 -10.85 22.74 42.76
N ALA A 516 -11.38 22.00 41.78
CA ALA A 516 -12.80 21.96 41.47
C ALA A 516 -13.60 21.10 42.47
N GLU A 517 -13.04 19.95 42.90
CA GLU A 517 -13.76 18.94 43.68
C GLU A 517 -13.39 18.89 45.18
N ALA A 518 -12.18 19.29 45.59
CA ALA A 518 -11.70 19.07 46.96
C ALA A 518 -11.64 20.36 47.79
N SER A 519 -12.25 20.33 48.97
CA SER A 519 -12.12 21.43 49.95
C SER A 519 -10.71 21.59 50.51
N PHE A 520 -9.85 20.57 50.36
CA PHE A 520 -8.49 20.58 50.89
C PHE A 520 -7.61 21.66 50.23
N ILE A 521 -7.65 21.78 48.89
CA ILE A 521 -6.81 22.70 48.11
C ILE A 521 -7.41 24.11 48.01
N ASN A 522 -8.67 24.31 48.42
CA ASN A 522 -9.31 25.63 48.49
C ASN A 522 -8.74 26.55 49.59
N ASP A 523 -7.72 26.10 50.30
CA ASP A 523 -7.01 26.87 51.32
C ASP A 523 -6.11 27.95 50.70
N PRO A 524 -6.04 29.16 51.29
CA PRO A 524 -5.12 30.21 50.87
C PRO A 524 -3.68 29.75 50.67
N ALA A 525 -3.23 28.75 51.42
CA ALA A 525 -1.89 28.16 51.28
C ALA A 525 -1.59 27.66 49.85
N PHE A 526 -2.61 27.30 49.04
CA PHE A 526 -2.43 26.79 47.67
C PHE A 526 -2.81 27.79 46.59
N HIS A 527 -3.13 29.05 46.92
CA HIS A 527 -3.57 30.04 45.91
C HIS A 527 -2.50 30.37 44.86
N PHE A 528 -1.24 30.04 45.13
CA PHE A 528 -0.10 30.33 44.26
C PHE A 528 0.05 29.40 43.05
N VAL A 529 -0.70 28.28 42.97
CA VAL A 529 -0.58 27.29 41.88
C VAL A 529 -1.89 27.12 41.11
N ARG A 530 -1.85 27.29 39.79
CA ARG A 530 -2.99 27.12 38.88
C ARG A 530 -2.61 26.16 37.76
N ALA A 531 -3.57 25.43 37.22
CA ALA A 531 -3.30 24.43 36.18
C ALA A 531 -2.91 25.10 34.85
N GLU A 532 -3.38 26.33 34.65
CA GLU A 532 -3.19 27.16 33.47
C GLU A 532 -1.79 27.82 33.44
N ASP A 533 -1.10 27.90 34.58
CA ASP A 533 0.24 28.49 34.67
C ASP A 533 1.31 27.51 34.17
N LYS A 534 2.06 27.90 33.14
CA LYS A 534 3.20 27.09 32.64
C LYS A 534 4.24 26.81 33.73
N SER A 535 4.42 27.74 34.67
CA SER A 535 5.33 27.57 35.80
C SER A 535 4.89 26.49 36.78
N ALA A 536 3.62 26.09 36.79
CA ALA A 536 3.14 25.02 37.68
C ALA A 536 3.82 23.67 37.43
N LEU A 537 4.36 23.47 36.22
CA LEU A 537 5.14 22.29 35.85
C LEU A 537 6.60 22.35 36.31
N SER A 538 7.12 23.52 36.73
CA SER A 538 8.53 23.67 37.13
C SER A 538 8.84 22.88 38.40
N GLN A 539 10.10 22.44 38.53
CA GLN A 539 10.54 21.72 39.71
C GLN A 539 10.28 22.52 41.00
N GLU A 540 10.60 23.82 41.02
CA GLU A 540 10.42 24.67 42.18
C GLU A 540 8.94 24.77 42.59
N MET A 541 8.03 24.87 41.62
CA MET A 541 6.60 24.97 41.87
C MET A 541 6.00 23.64 42.32
N ILE A 542 6.43 22.52 41.74
CA ILE A 542 6.02 21.18 42.18
C ILE A 542 6.49 20.94 43.61
N ASP A 543 7.76 21.25 43.93
CA ASP A 543 8.33 21.06 45.27
C ASP A 543 7.63 21.99 46.29
N ARG A 544 7.36 23.25 45.93
CA ARG A 544 6.59 24.18 46.76
C ARG A 544 5.17 23.68 47.00
N PHE A 545 4.52 23.13 45.98
CA PHE A 545 3.18 22.57 46.10
C PHE A 545 3.16 21.31 46.98
N ALA A 546 4.12 20.41 46.79
CA ALA A 546 4.30 19.23 47.63
C ALA A 546 4.48 19.61 49.11
N ASN A 547 5.36 20.58 49.40
CA ASN A 547 5.60 21.07 50.75
C ASN A 547 4.35 21.71 51.38
N ALA A 548 3.61 22.52 50.62
CA ALA A 548 2.35 23.08 51.10
C ALA A 548 1.32 21.98 51.44
N TYR A 549 1.28 20.92 50.64
CA TYR A 549 0.39 19.78 50.85
C TYR A 549 0.77 19.01 52.12
N LEU A 550 2.05 18.69 52.29
CA LEU A 550 2.57 17.93 53.44
C LEU A 550 2.45 18.73 54.74
N ASN A 551 2.80 20.03 54.74
CA ASN A 551 2.67 20.90 55.92
C ASN A 551 1.22 20.96 56.41
N LYS A 552 0.26 21.00 55.49
CA LYS A 552 -1.17 20.98 55.86
C LYS A 552 -1.59 19.65 56.48
N LEU A 553 -1.03 18.52 56.01
CA LEU A 553 -1.28 17.20 56.58
C LEU A 553 -0.65 17.02 57.97
N GLU A 554 0.49 17.65 58.25
CA GLU A 554 1.12 17.63 59.59
C GLU A 554 0.25 18.31 60.64
N GLY A 555 -0.52 19.34 60.25
CA GLY A 555 -1.50 20.00 61.12
C GLY A 555 -2.79 19.21 61.35
N MET A 556 -2.92 17.99 60.83
CA MET A 556 -4.11 17.15 60.90
C MET A 556 -3.80 15.74 61.40
N GLU A 557 -4.79 15.08 61.98
CA GLU A 557 -4.69 13.65 62.30
C GLU A 557 -4.66 12.84 60.98
N SER A 558 -3.45 12.40 60.59
CA SER A 558 -3.20 11.71 59.33
C SER A 558 -2.23 10.53 59.50
N SER A 559 -2.50 9.43 58.78
CA SER A 559 -1.65 8.23 58.84
C SER A 559 -0.29 8.47 58.18
N SER A 560 0.73 7.72 58.60
CA SER A 560 2.05 7.75 57.94
C SER A 560 1.96 7.33 56.48
N ALA A 561 1.14 6.31 56.17
CA ALA A 561 0.91 5.84 54.81
C ALA A 561 0.27 6.91 53.91
N LEU A 562 -0.61 7.77 54.45
CA LEU A 562 -1.17 8.90 53.71
C LEU A 562 -0.08 9.90 53.31
N ARG A 563 0.77 10.29 54.27
CA ARG A 563 1.88 11.23 54.03
C ARG A 563 2.89 10.67 53.04
N GLU A 564 3.23 9.39 53.14
CA GLU A 564 4.10 8.69 52.19
C GLU A 564 3.49 8.65 50.78
N ALA A 565 2.20 8.35 50.65
CA ALA A 565 1.51 8.33 49.36
C ALA A 565 1.53 9.69 48.66
N VAL A 566 1.29 10.78 49.40
CA VAL A 566 1.34 12.15 48.87
C VAL A 566 2.76 12.55 48.49
N ALA A 567 3.74 12.32 49.37
CA ALA A 567 5.15 12.62 49.08
C ALA A 567 5.64 11.86 47.84
N PHE A 568 5.30 10.57 47.72
CA PHE A 568 5.65 9.76 46.56
C PHE A 568 4.98 10.29 45.29
N HIS A 569 3.70 10.66 45.33
CA HIS A 569 2.99 11.17 44.16
C HIS A 569 3.69 12.40 43.56
N PHE A 570 4.00 13.41 44.37
CA PHE A 570 4.68 14.61 43.87
C PHE A 570 6.09 14.31 43.36
N LYS A 571 6.84 13.45 44.06
CA LYS A 571 8.16 13.00 43.61
C LYS A 571 8.09 12.27 42.26
N ASP A 572 7.14 11.35 42.09
CA ASP A 572 6.92 10.58 40.87
C ASP A 572 6.49 11.49 39.71
N CYS A 573 5.53 12.39 39.94
CA CYS A 573 5.11 13.40 38.96
C CYS A 573 6.28 14.27 38.52
N ASN A 574 7.06 14.83 39.46
CA ASN A 574 8.22 15.64 39.14
C ASN A 574 9.23 14.82 38.30
N THR A 575 9.59 13.62 38.75
CA THR A 575 10.54 12.74 38.05
C THR A 575 10.09 12.45 36.62
N ARG A 576 8.82 12.09 36.42
CA ARG A 576 8.26 11.79 35.08
C ARG A 576 8.19 13.02 34.18
N ILE A 577 7.86 14.19 34.73
CA ILE A 577 7.86 15.44 33.96
C ILE A 577 9.28 15.84 33.55
N ARG A 578 10.27 15.76 34.45
CA ARG A 578 11.68 16.05 34.14
C ARG A 578 12.24 15.09 33.08
N ALA A 579 11.92 13.80 33.19
CA ALA A 579 12.28 12.80 32.20
C ALA A 579 11.66 13.11 30.83
N PHE A 580 10.36 13.42 30.79
CA PHE A 580 9.65 13.83 29.57
C PHE A 580 10.25 15.09 28.93
N GLU A 581 10.57 16.13 29.71
CA GLU A 581 11.20 17.35 29.19
C GLU A 581 12.58 17.08 28.57
N THR A 582 13.36 16.20 29.18
CA THR A 582 14.68 15.78 28.67
C THR A 582 14.52 15.00 27.37
N GLU A 583 13.63 14.01 27.37
CA GLU A 583 13.34 13.20 26.18
C GLU A 583 12.82 14.05 25.01
N TRP A 584 11.92 15.00 25.27
CA TRP A 584 11.41 15.91 24.24
C TRP A 584 12.50 16.80 23.65
N LYS A 585 13.42 17.28 24.49
CA LYS A 585 14.57 18.07 24.05
C LYS A 585 15.52 17.24 23.17
N ASP A 586 15.78 16.00 23.57
CA ASP A 586 16.68 15.08 22.85
C ASP A 586 16.07 14.53 21.55
N ALA A 587 14.74 14.44 21.49
CA ALA A 587 14.00 13.97 20.31
C ALA A 587 13.96 15.01 19.18
N ARG A 588 13.93 16.31 19.50
CA ARG A 588 13.74 17.38 18.52
C ARG A 588 14.75 17.35 17.34
N PRO A 589 16.07 17.21 17.55
CA PRO A 589 17.03 17.09 16.44
C PRO A 589 16.80 15.84 15.57
N LYS A 590 16.38 14.72 16.19
CA LYS A 590 16.07 13.47 15.47
C LYS A 590 14.82 13.63 14.62
N GLN A 591 13.80 14.32 15.15
CA GLN A 591 12.56 14.63 14.43
C GLN A 591 12.84 15.51 13.21
N LEU A 592 13.67 16.55 13.34
CA LEU A 592 14.11 17.37 12.21
C LEU A 592 14.92 16.57 11.18
N THR A 593 15.81 15.70 11.64
CA THR A 593 16.57 14.80 10.74
C THR A 593 15.62 13.89 9.95
N SER A 594 14.64 13.28 10.62
CA SER A 594 13.63 12.43 10.00
C SER A 594 12.74 13.19 9.01
N LEU A 595 12.43 14.47 9.28
CA LEU A 595 11.74 15.35 8.34
C LEU A 595 12.57 15.66 7.08
N LEU A 596 13.88 15.88 7.23
CA LEU A 596 14.79 16.06 6.08
C LEU A 596 14.93 14.77 5.27
N GLU A 597 14.99 13.61 5.91
CA GLU A 597 14.96 12.32 5.23
C GLU A 597 13.65 12.09 4.48
N PHE A 598 12.52 12.47 5.08
CA PHE A 598 11.23 12.48 4.40
C PHE A 598 11.25 13.38 3.17
N ALA A 599 11.76 14.61 3.28
CA ALA A 599 11.87 15.55 2.16
C ALA A 599 12.76 15.02 1.04
N GLY A 600 13.91 14.39 1.36
CA GLY A 600 14.78 13.76 0.35
C GLY A 600 14.08 12.65 -0.42
N ARG A 601 13.32 11.78 0.28
CA ARG A 601 12.49 10.75 -0.36
C ARG A 601 11.37 11.37 -1.20
N ALA A 602 10.70 12.40 -0.69
CA ALA A 602 9.63 13.10 -1.40
C ALA A 602 10.13 13.76 -2.69
N PHE A 603 11.29 14.41 -2.64
CA PHE A 603 11.89 15.07 -3.81
C PHE A 603 12.59 14.09 -4.76
N ARG A 604 12.66 12.80 -4.39
CA ARG A 604 13.23 11.71 -5.22
C ARG A 604 14.70 11.93 -5.58
N ARG A 605 15.42 12.68 -4.74
CA ARG A 605 16.85 13.00 -4.90
C ARG A 605 17.46 13.38 -3.54
N PRO A 606 18.78 13.28 -3.38
CA PRO A 606 19.46 13.89 -2.25
C PRO A 606 19.12 15.38 -2.15
N LEU A 607 18.85 15.84 -0.93
CA LEU A 607 18.68 17.27 -0.65
C LEU A 607 20.03 17.97 -0.81
N SER A 608 20.04 19.06 -1.58
CA SER A 608 21.16 19.99 -1.61
C SER A 608 21.27 20.76 -0.29
N ASP A 609 22.41 21.39 -0.04
CA ASP A 609 22.59 22.21 1.16
C ASP A 609 21.57 23.36 1.21
N ARG A 610 21.28 23.99 0.05
CA ARG A 610 20.23 25.01 -0.08
C ARG A 610 18.83 24.46 0.23
N ASP A 611 18.50 23.23 -0.18
CA ASP A 611 17.20 22.62 0.16
C ASP A 611 17.07 22.44 1.69
N ARG A 612 18.13 21.95 2.33
CA ARG A 612 18.16 21.72 3.79
C ARG A 612 18.03 23.04 4.53
N GLU A 613 18.80 24.05 4.15
CA GLU A 613 18.75 25.39 4.74
C GLU A 613 17.36 26.01 4.61
N ARG A 614 16.73 25.95 3.43
CA ARG A 614 15.38 26.50 3.21
C ARG A 614 14.32 25.79 4.03
N ILE A 615 14.37 24.46 4.13
CA ILE A 615 13.42 23.68 4.93
C ILE A 615 13.57 24.03 6.42
N LEU A 616 14.81 24.09 6.93
CA LEU A 616 15.08 24.42 8.33
C LEU A 616 14.73 25.88 8.65
N GLN A 617 15.02 26.82 7.74
CA GLN A 617 14.62 28.22 7.89
C GLN A 617 13.09 28.36 7.99
N TYR A 618 12.35 27.69 7.10
CA TYR A 618 10.88 27.71 7.16
C TYR A 618 10.35 27.11 8.47
N TYR A 619 10.97 26.02 8.94
CA TYR A 619 10.64 25.44 10.24
C TYR A 619 10.87 26.44 11.39
N ASP A 620 12.01 27.15 11.41
CA ASP A 620 12.30 28.16 12.43
C ASP A 620 11.33 29.35 12.38
N GLU A 621 10.93 29.78 11.18
CA GLU A 621 9.91 30.81 10.99
C GLU A 621 8.53 30.36 11.49
N SER A 622 8.08 29.15 11.14
CA SER A 622 6.81 28.60 11.63
C SER A 622 6.83 28.37 13.15
N LEU A 623 7.97 27.99 13.71
CA LEU A 623 8.15 27.88 15.17
C LEU A 623 7.97 29.23 15.87
N GLN A 624 8.49 30.31 15.29
CA GLN A 624 8.28 31.66 15.84
C GLN A 624 6.80 32.09 15.73
N GLN A 625 6.17 31.84 14.59
CA GLN A 625 4.76 32.19 14.35
C GLN A 625 3.81 31.42 15.28
N SER A 626 4.15 30.17 15.61
CA SER A 626 3.39 29.30 16.52
C SER A 626 3.78 29.46 17.99
N SER A 627 4.47 30.55 18.37
CA SER A 627 4.88 30.82 19.75
C SER A 627 5.71 29.70 20.40
N GLY A 628 6.52 29.01 19.61
CA GLY A 628 7.37 27.90 20.05
C GLY A 628 6.71 26.52 20.00
N ASP A 629 5.54 26.37 19.37
CA ASP A 629 4.92 25.06 19.20
C ASP A 629 5.67 24.24 18.14
N HIS A 630 6.50 23.33 18.62
CA HIS A 630 7.28 22.44 17.77
C HIS A 630 6.40 21.62 16.82
N ARG A 631 5.24 21.15 17.29
CA ARG A 631 4.39 20.26 16.49
C ARG A 631 3.76 21.00 15.33
N ALA A 632 3.17 22.17 15.60
CA ALA A 632 2.63 23.03 14.56
C ALA A 632 3.69 23.36 13.50
N ALA A 633 4.92 23.70 13.93
CA ALA A 633 6.02 23.98 13.02
C ALA A 633 6.44 22.78 12.15
N MET A 634 6.42 21.57 12.71
CA MET A 634 6.68 20.35 11.95
C MET A 634 5.58 20.08 10.92
N GLU A 635 4.32 20.25 11.31
CA GLU A 635 3.15 20.04 10.44
C GLU A 635 3.17 21.01 9.26
N ASP A 636 3.39 22.31 9.51
CA ASP A 636 3.51 23.33 8.46
C ASP A 636 4.69 23.06 7.51
N THR A 637 5.83 22.62 8.06
CA THR A 637 7.01 22.32 7.24
C THR A 637 6.77 21.10 6.35
N LEU A 638 6.11 20.05 6.89
CA LEU A 638 5.69 18.89 6.12
C LEU A 638 4.71 19.27 5.00
N VAL A 639 3.73 20.13 5.30
CA VAL A 639 2.79 20.65 4.30
C VAL A 639 3.56 21.35 3.18
N THR A 640 4.53 22.21 3.52
CA THR A 640 5.37 22.92 2.55
C THR A 640 6.19 21.98 1.66
N ILE A 641 6.73 20.90 2.22
CA ILE A 641 7.41 19.85 1.46
C ILE A 641 6.44 19.19 0.46
N LEU A 642 5.21 18.88 0.88
CA LEU A 642 4.21 18.16 0.07
C LEU A 642 3.45 19.04 -0.94
N VAL A 643 3.61 20.36 -0.89
CA VAL A 643 3.15 21.28 -1.94
C VAL A 643 4.31 21.87 -2.75
N SER A 644 5.55 21.51 -2.42
CA SER A 644 6.73 21.93 -3.17
C SER A 644 6.64 21.41 -4.61
N PRO A 645 6.98 22.23 -5.61
CA PRO A 645 7.10 21.75 -6.97
C PRO A 645 8.05 20.55 -7.14
N SER A 646 9.10 20.45 -6.30
CA SER A 646 10.01 19.28 -6.30
C SER A 646 9.31 17.97 -5.90
N TYR A 647 8.20 18.03 -5.18
CA TYR A 647 7.37 16.87 -4.89
C TYR A 647 6.22 16.71 -5.88
N LEU A 648 5.50 17.80 -6.21
CA LEU A 648 4.32 17.77 -7.07
C LEU A 648 4.64 17.42 -8.53
N TYR A 649 5.84 17.73 -9.03
CA TYR A 649 6.20 17.56 -10.42
C TYR A 649 7.33 16.56 -10.65
N ARG A 650 7.31 15.95 -11.84
CA ARG A 650 8.40 15.17 -12.44
C ARG A 650 9.34 16.10 -13.21
N TRP A 651 10.14 16.87 -12.48
CA TRP A 651 11.15 17.80 -13.01
C TRP A 651 12.47 17.15 -13.39
N ASP A 652 12.70 15.95 -12.86
CA ASP A 652 13.88 15.13 -13.03
C ASP A 652 14.18 14.78 -14.49
N LEU A 653 13.28 15.04 -15.43
CA LEU A 653 13.47 14.63 -16.82
C LEU A 653 13.99 15.76 -17.74
N GLN A 654 14.03 17.02 -17.31
CA GLN A 654 14.47 18.16 -18.16
C GLN A 654 15.95 18.54 -18.04
N GLY A 655 16.72 17.99 -17.09
CA GLY A 655 18.18 18.20 -17.06
C GLY A 655 18.63 19.64 -16.83
N VAL A 656 17.79 20.49 -16.27
CA VAL A 656 18.22 21.81 -15.80
C VAL A 656 18.87 21.61 -14.43
N SER A 657 20.19 21.83 -14.33
CA SER A 657 20.80 22.07 -13.03
C SER A 657 20.01 23.20 -12.37
N SER A 658 19.63 23.06 -11.11
CA SER A 658 18.95 24.08 -10.31
C SER A 658 19.79 25.36 -10.07
N GLN A 659 20.63 25.74 -11.03
CA GLN A 659 21.38 26.99 -11.11
C GLN A 659 20.68 28.03 -12.01
N SER A 660 19.68 27.67 -12.84
CA SER A 660 19.13 28.60 -13.84
C SER A 660 17.82 29.31 -13.47
N GLU A 661 17.35 29.24 -12.22
CA GLU A 661 16.31 30.17 -11.75
C GLU A 661 16.90 31.53 -11.34
N ASP A 662 18.23 31.67 -11.25
CA ASP A 662 18.87 32.82 -10.59
C ASP A 662 19.56 33.84 -11.54
N ASP A 663 19.54 33.69 -12.87
CA ASP A 663 20.24 34.63 -13.78
C ASP A 663 19.42 35.84 -14.28
N VAL A 664 18.24 36.09 -13.70
CA VAL A 664 17.50 37.35 -13.92
C VAL A 664 17.33 38.08 -12.59
N ARG A 665 18.44 38.59 -12.05
CA ARG A 665 18.57 39.81 -11.21
C ARG A 665 19.89 39.76 -10.43
N GLU A 666 20.99 40.19 -11.05
CA GLU A 666 22.03 40.99 -10.39
C GLU A 666 23.05 41.46 -11.44
N GLU A 667 22.95 42.74 -11.82
CA GLU A 667 24.06 43.44 -12.47
C GLU A 667 25.17 43.66 -11.43
N GLY A 668 26.35 43.06 -11.63
CA GLY A 668 27.56 43.52 -10.95
C GLY A 668 28.66 42.50 -10.66
N SER A 669 29.70 42.55 -11.49
CA SER A 669 31.11 42.28 -11.17
C SER A 669 31.68 40.85 -11.24
N GLU A 670 32.65 40.74 -12.15
CA GLU A 670 33.91 39.99 -12.10
C GLU A 670 33.90 38.44 -12.17
N SER A 671 34.19 38.01 -13.40
CA SER A 671 34.67 36.72 -13.87
C SER A 671 35.57 35.94 -12.89
N LYS A 672 35.09 34.78 -12.43
CA LYS A 672 35.93 33.63 -12.06
C LYS A 672 35.58 32.44 -12.94
N GLN A 673 36.53 32.05 -13.79
CA GLN A 673 36.53 30.78 -14.50
C GLN A 673 36.41 29.62 -13.49
N VAL A 674 35.27 28.96 -13.48
CA VAL A 674 35.12 27.62 -12.90
C VAL A 674 35.27 26.62 -14.05
N SER A 675 36.24 25.72 -13.92
CA SER A 675 36.54 24.69 -14.90
C SER A 675 35.37 23.74 -15.09
N ALA A 676 34.79 23.73 -16.29
CA ALA A 676 33.84 22.73 -16.73
C ALA A 676 34.50 21.34 -16.69
N LEU A 677 33.87 20.40 -15.96
CA LEU A 677 34.17 18.97 -16.05
C LEU A 677 33.74 18.46 -17.45
N PRO A 678 34.40 17.43 -18.00
CA PRO A 678 34.11 16.98 -19.35
C PRO A 678 32.72 16.35 -19.40
N ILE A 679 31.82 16.98 -20.15
CA ILE A 679 30.58 16.37 -20.62
C ILE A 679 31.00 15.37 -21.70
N GLU A 680 30.83 14.08 -21.44
CA GLU A 680 30.92 13.05 -22.49
C GLU A 680 29.72 13.21 -23.45
N THR A 681 29.88 14.02 -24.48
CA THR A 681 29.11 13.96 -25.74
C THR A 681 29.78 12.89 -26.62
N THR A 682 29.10 12.01 -27.37
CA THR A 682 27.85 12.15 -28.13
C THR A 682 27.43 10.74 -28.62
N ALA A 683 26.15 10.38 -28.50
CA ALA A 683 25.51 9.49 -29.47
C ALA A 683 24.72 10.40 -30.41
N ILE A 684 25.22 10.59 -31.63
CA ILE A 684 24.52 11.39 -32.65
C ILE A 684 23.38 10.50 -33.15
N GLY A 685 22.14 10.83 -32.78
CA GLY A 685 20.98 10.32 -33.52
C GLY A 685 21.08 10.79 -34.97
N THR A 686 20.58 9.98 -35.90
CA THR A 686 20.62 10.19 -37.37
C THR A 686 20.03 11.51 -37.87
N THR A 687 19.57 12.41 -36.99
CA THR A 687 18.76 13.61 -37.29
C THR A 687 19.34 14.93 -36.77
N GLY A 688 20.56 14.97 -36.21
CA GLY A 688 21.19 16.23 -35.80
C GLY A 688 20.61 16.88 -34.53
N GLN A 689 19.65 16.26 -33.85
CA GLN A 689 19.27 16.62 -32.48
C GLN A 689 20.19 15.93 -31.48
N SER A 690 20.83 16.71 -30.59
CA SER A 690 21.73 16.17 -29.59
C SER A 690 20.93 15.53 -28.45
N MET A 691 21.24 14.29 -28.08
CA MET A 691 20.58 13.53 -27.01
C MET A 691 21.59 13.18 -25.91
N VAL A 692 21.14 13.13 -24.66
CA VAL A 692 21.98 12.78 -23.49
C VAL A 692 21.32 11.70 -22.64
N PRO A 693 22.12 10.81 -22.02
CA PRO A 693 21.57 9.82 -21.09
C PRO A 693 20.94 10.51 -19.86
N LEU A 694 19.93 9.88 -19.29
CA LEU A 694 19.39 10.26 -17.98
C LEU A 694 20.45 10.05 -16.90
N ARG A 695 20.47 10.94 -15.90
CA ARG A 695 21.23 10.68 -14.68
C ARG A 695 20.58 9.55 -13.90
N ASP A 696 21.35 8.81 -13.11
CA ASP A 696 20.84 7.66 -12.39
C ASP A 696 19.68 7.98 -11.43
N GLU A 697 19.63 9.18 -10.83
CA GLU A 697 18.48 9.60 -10.01
C GLU A 697 17.20 9.81 -10.84
N GLU A 698 17.36 10.35 -12.05
CA GLU A 698 16.26 10.55 -13.00
C GLU A 698 15.77 9.19 -13.52
N LEU A 699 16.70 8.26 -13.76
CA LEU A 699 16.40 6.89 -14.16
C LEU A 699 15.71 6.12 -13.02
N ALA A 700 16.15 6.25 -11.77
CA ALA A 700 15.50 5.66 -10.60
C ALA A 700 14.04 6.11 -10.47
N SER A 701 13.84 7.43 -10.57
CA SER A 701 12.52 8.05 -10.52
C SER A 701 11.64 7.63 -11.72
N ARG A 702 12.18 7.55 -12.93
CA ARG A 702 11.44 7.05 -14.11
C ARG A 702 11.07 5.57 -13.96
N LEU A 703 12.00 4.73 -13.50
CA LEU A 703 11.78 3.31 -13.24
C LEU A 703 10.73 3.08 -12.16
N SER A 704 10.77 3.80 -11.04
CA SER A 704 9.83 3.63 -9.93
C SER A 704 8.40 4.00 -10.30
N TYR A 705 8.20 5.08 -11.08
CA TYR A 705 6.87 5.45 -11.52
C TYR A 705 6.35 4.58 -12.66
N PHE A 706 7.26 4.08 -13.51
CA PHE A 706 6.87 3.08 -14.49
C PHE A 706 6.41 1.79 -13.81
N LEU A 707 7.13 1.26 -12.82
CA LEU A 707 6.87 -0.08 -12.27
C LEU A 707 6.01 -0.12 -11.00
N TRP A 708 5.96 0.96 -10.22
CA TRP A 708 5.18 1.06 -8.97
C TRP A 708 4.22 2.25 -8.93
N SER A 709 4.29 3.18 -9.91
CA SER A 709 3.54 4.44 -9.91
C SER A 709 3.75 5.26 -8.62
N SER A 710 4.95 5.16 -8.04
CA SER A 710 5.30 5.72 -6.73
C SER A 710 6.79 6.07 -6.64
N THR A 711 7.21 6.67 -5.52
CA THR A 711 8.59 7.08 -5.27
C THR A 711 9.58 5.90 -5.27
N PRO A 712 10.85 6.14 -5.66
CA PRO A 712 11.92 5.14 -5.53
C PRO A 712 12.08 4.68 -4.08
N ASP A 713 12.39 3.40 -3.89
CA ASP A 713 12.74 2.88 -2.57
C ASP A 713 14.21 3.15 -2.21
N PRO A 714 14.61 2.95 -0.94
CA PRO A 714 15.98 3.22 -0.51
C PRO A 714 17.05 2.46 -1.30
N GLU A 715 16.77 1.23 -1.74
CA GLU A 715 17.70 0.42 -2.54
C GLU A 715 17.96 1.07 -3.90
N LEU A 716 16.91 1.49 -4.60
CA LEU A 716 17.02 2.12 -5.91
C LEU A 716 17.72 3.49 -5.82
N MET A 717 17.41 4.27 -4.78
CA MET A 717 18.07 5.55 -4.52
C MET A 717 19.56 5.39 -4.21
N GLU A 718 19.93 4.34 -3.47
CA GLU A 718 21.33 4.08 -3.14
C GLU A 718 22.13 3.63 -4.37
N LEU A 719 21.56 2.77 -5.23
CA LEU A 719 22.18 2.40 -6.50
C LEU A 719 22.37 3.61 -7.42
N ALA A 720 21.39 4.51 -7.43
CA ALA A 720 21.48 5.73 -8.21
C ALA A 720 22.59 6.66 -7.69
N ARG A 721 22.68 6.84 -6.36
CA ARG A 721 23.75 7.59 -5.70
C ARG A 721 25.14 7.02 -6.00
N GLN A 722 25.24 5.69 -6.14
CA GLN A 722 26.48 4.99 -6.51
C GLN A 722 26.78 5.05 -8.01
N ARG A 723 25.91 5.62 -8.84
CA ARG A 723 26.00 5.66 -10.32
C ARG A 723 26.10 4.27 -10.96
N ARG A 724 25.33 3.32 -10.42
CA ARG A 724 25.32 1.92 -10.87
C ARG A 724 24.02 1.52 -11.56
N LEU A 725 22.99 2.37 -11.53
CA LEU A 725 21.68 2.05 -12.06
C LEU A 725 21.63 2.14 -13.60
N SER A 726 22.50 2.93 -14.20
CA SER A 726 22.63 3.01 -15.67
C SER A 726 23.27 1.77 -16.31
N ASP A 727 23.85 0.87 -15.52
CA ASP A 727 24.32 -0.44 -15.94
C ASP A 727 23.14 -1.33 -16.36
N PRO A 728 23.10 -1.84 -17.61
CA PRO A 728 22.03 -2.71 -18.11
C PRO A 728 21.71 -3.91 -17.21
N GLU A 729 22.72 -4.57 -16.63
CA GLU A 729 22.49 -5.76 -15.81
C GLU A 729 21.82 -5.39 -14.48
N VAL A 730 22.25 -4.29 -13.87
CA VAL A 730 21.66 -3.76 -12.64
C VAL A 730 20.23 -3.29 -12.90
N LEU A 731 19.99 -2.59 -14.01
CA LEU A 731 18.67 -2.08 -14.37
C LEU A 731 17.66 -3.21 -14.58
N VAL A 732 18.05 -4.29 -15.27
CA VAL A 732 17.22 -5.48 -15.46
C VAL A 732 16.97 -6.19 -14.12
N ALA A 733 18.00 -6.36 -13.30
CA ALA A 733 17.86 -7.00 -11.98
C ALA A 733 16.89 -6.22 -11.07
N GLN A 734 17.00 -4.88 -11.04
CA GLN A 734 16.08 -4.02 -10.30
C GLN A 734 14.67 -4.05 -10.88
N SER A 735 14.51 -4.07 -12.20
CA SER A 735 13.19 -4.19 -12.84
C SER A 735 12.48 -5.48 -12.45
N ARG A 736 13.19 -6.63 -12.45
CA ARG A 736 12.65 -7.92 -11.99
C ARG A 736 12.27 -7.90 -10.51
N ARG A 737 13.14 -7.35 -9.65
CA ARG A 737 12.87 -7.19 -8.21
C ARG A 737 11.59 -6.40 -7.99
N MET A 738 11.45 -5.28 -8.70
CA MET A 738 10.32 -4.38 -8.57
C MET A 738 9.01 -4.99 -9.10
N LEU A 739 9.05 -5.72 -10.22
CA LEU A 739 7.89 -6.45 -10.75
C LEU A 739 7.43 -7.60 -9.84
N ALA A 740 8.32 -8.18 -9.04
CA ALA A 740 7.98 -9.20 -8.06
C ALA A 740 7.39 -8.63 -6.75
N ASP A 741 7.62 -7.35 -6.47
CA ASP A 741 7.13 -6.65 -5.28
C ASP A 741 5.62 -6.38 -5.36
N PRO A 742 4.85 -6.56 -4.28
CA PRO A 742 3.41 -6.27 -4.25
C PRO A 742 3.00 -4.86 -4.71
N ARG A 743 3.91 -3.86 -4.63
CA ARG A 743 3.68 -2.50 -5.14
C ARG A 743 3.48 -2.46 -6.65
N ALA A 744 3.92 -3.47 -7.41
CA ALA A 744 3.65 -3.57 -8.85
C ALA A 744 2.16 -3.60 -9.17
N LYS A 745 1.30 -4.04 -8.24
CA LYS A 745 -0.16 -4.01 -8.39
C LYS A 745 -0.72 -2.59 -8.59
N SER A 746 -0.12 -1.58 -7.96
CA SER A 746 -0.50 -0.18 -8.16
C SER A 746 -0.33 0.21 -9.62
N MET A 747 0.84 -0.09 -10.20
CA MET A 747 1.10 0.13 -11.62
C MET A 747 0.15 -0.66 -12.52
N LEU A 748 -0.09 -1.93 -12.20
CA LEU A 748 -0.99 -2.75 -13.00
C LEU A 748 -2.42 -2.21 -13.02
N LEU A 749 -2.91 -1.64 -11.91
CA LEU A 749 -4.18 -0.94 -11.89
C LEU A 749 -4.17 0.30 -12.80
N GLU A 750 -3.11 1.11 -12.76
CA GLU A 750 -3.02 2.30 -13.60
C GLU A 750 -2.86 1.95 -15.09
N PHE A 751 -2.07 0.94 -15.42
CA PHE A 751 -1.86 0.48 -16.78
C PHE A 751 -3.11 -0.26 -17.30
N LEU A 752 -3.50 -1.38 -16.70
CA LEU A 752 -4.62 -2.19 -17.17
C LEU A 752 -5.94 -1.43 -17.05
N GLY A 753 -6.14 -0.68 -15.97
CA GLY A 753 -7.37 0.05 -15.73
C GLY A 753 -7.65 1.09 -16.81
N ASN A 754 -6.62 1.77 -17.31
CA ASN A 754 -6.74 2.71 -18.43
C ASN A 754 -6.77 2.00 -19.78
N TRP A 755 -5.88 1.01 -20.01
CA TRP A 755 -5.79 0.26 -21.25
C TRP A 755 -7.09 -0.51 -21.56
N LEU A 756 -7.55 -1.31 -20.60
CA LEU A 756 -8.75 -2.15 -20.72
C LEU A 756 -10.02 -1.44 -20.23
N ASP A 757 -9.91 -0.19 -19.83
CA ASP A 757 -11.01 0.69 -19.44
C ASP A 757 -11.86 0.11 -18.30
N PHE A 758 -11.27 -0.23 -17.15
CA PHE A 758 -12.00 -0.69 -15.95
C PHE A 758 -11.56 -0.03 -14.65
N ARG A 759 -10.70 0.99 -14.74
CA ARG A 759 -10.08 1.64 -13.57
C ARG A 759 -11.08 2.08 -12.50
N ARG A 760 -12.28 2.48 -12.91
CA ARG A 760 -13.37 2.96 -12.01
C ARG A 760 -14.50 1.96 -11.80
N PHE A 761 -14.25 0.68 -12.05
CA PHE A 761 -15.28 -0.33 -11.85
C PHE A 761 -15.69 -0.46 -10.37
N ASP A 762 -14.82 -0.09 -9.44
CA ASP A 762 -15.11 0.03 -8.00
C ASP A 762 -16.30 0.96 -7.70
N GLN A 763 -16.58 1.93 -8.57
CA GLN A 763 -17.69 2.89 -8.49
C GLN A 763 -18.84 2.57 -9.44
N HIS A 764 -18.80 1.45 -10.15
CA HIS A 764 -19.83 1.09 -11.12
C HIS A 764 -21.17 0.78 -10.45
N GLN A 765 -22.23 1.44 -10.93
CA GLN A 765 -23.60 1.34 -10.39
C GLN A 765 -24.66 1.00 -11.45
N ALA A 766 -24.26 0.67 -12.68
CA ALA A 766 -25.26 0.45 -13.73
C ALA A 766 -26.12 -0.81 -13.49
N VAL A 767 -25.60 -1.81 -12.77
CA VAL A 767 -26.28 -3.08 -12.46
C VAL A 767 -27.48 -2.87 -11.52
N ASP A 768 -28.63 -3.40 -11.90
CA ASP A 768 -29.83 -3.39 -11.05
C ASP A 768 -29.71 -4.43 -9.92
N ARG A 769 -29.51 -3.96 -8.68
CA ARG A 769 -29.35 -4.81 -7.50
C ARG A 769 -30.63 -5.50 -7.03
N ASN A 770 -31.80 -5.06 -7.48
CA ASN A 770 -33.06 -5.76 -7.19
C ASN A 770 -33.16 -7.03 -8.04
N GLN A 771 -32.76 -6.93 -9.32
CA GLN A 771 -32.71 -8.08 -10.23
C GLN A 771 -31.51 -9.00 -9.92
N PHE A 772 -30.37 -8.42 -9.54
CA PHE A 772 -29.12 -9.13 -9.27
C PHE A 772 -28.67 -8.93 -7.82
N SER A 773 -29.41 -9.48 -6.86
CA SER A 773 -29.13 -9.31 -5.43
C SER A 773 -27.77 -9.84 -4.96
N SER A 774 -27.14 -10.74 -5.73
CA SER A 774 -25.78 -11.22 -5.46
C SER A 774 -24.69 -10.20 -5.80
N PHE A 775 -25.02 -9.18 -6.60
CA PHE A 775 -24.11 -8.08 -6.97
C PHE A 775 -24.12 -7.00 -5.87
N ASP A 776 -23.26 -7.18 -4.89
CA ASP A 776 -22.99 -6.21 -3.82
C ASP A 776 -21.62 -5.54 -3.98
N ASP A 777 -21.29 -4.65 -3.04
CA ASP A 777 -20.03 -3.89 -3.08
C ASP A 777 -18.80 -4.79 -2.92
N GLU A 778 -18.92 -5.91 -2.19
CA GLU A 778 -17.83 -6.87 -2.03
C GLU A 778 -17.57 -7.62 -3.34
N LEU A 779 -18.60 -8.14 -4.00
CA LEU A 779 -18.44 -8.82 -5.29
C LEU A 779 -17.90 -7.86 -6.35
N ARG A 780 -18.39 -6.61 -6.40
CA ARG A 780 -17.86 -5.59 -7.32
C ARG A 780 -16.38 -5.33 -7.07
N ASN A 781 -15.95 -5.27 -5.82
CA ASN A 781 -14.54 -5.11 -5.48
C ASN A 781 -13.70 -6.34 -5.89
N SER A 782 -14.18 -7.57 -5.67
CA SER A 782 -13.47 -8.78 -6.11
C SER A 782 -13.36 -8.84 -7.65
N MET A 783 -14.41 -8.47 -8.39
CA MET A 783 -14.36 -8.34 -9.85
C MET A 783 -13.34 -7.29 -10.30
N TRP A 784 -13.30 -6.13 -9.64
CA TRP A 784 -12.35 -5.06 -9.96
C TRP A 784 -10.89 -5.46 -9.73
N GLN A 785 -10.61 -6.28 -8.72
CA GLN A 785 -9.27 -6.74 -8.37
C GLN A 785 -8.79 -7.92 -9.24
N GLU A 786 -9.71 -8.70 -9.83
CA GLU A 786 -9.39 -9.91 -10.59
C GLU A 786 -8.33 -9.69 -11.69
N PRO A 787 -8.44 -8.70 -12.60
CA PRO A 787 -7.44 -8.52 -13.66
C PRO A 787 -6.05 -8.17 -13.12
N ILE A 788 -6.00 -7.44 -12.00
CA ILE A 788 -4.77 -6.99 -11.35
C ILE A 788 -4.05 -8.20 -10.75
N GLU A 789 -4.76 -9.00 -9.97
CA GLU A 789 -4.22 -10.19 -9.30
C GLU A 789 -3.84 -11.27 -10.32
N PHE A 790 -4.65 -11.44 -11.36
CA PHE A 790 -4.37 -12.35 -12.47
C PHE A 790 -3.09 -11.96 -13.22
N LEU A 791 -2.96 -10.70 -13.66
CA LEU A 791 -1.77 -10.29 -14.42
C LEU A 791 -0.52 -10.23 -13.53
N HIS A 792 -0.66 -9.82 -12.27
CA HIS A 792 0.43 -9.87 -11.31
C HIS A 792 0.94 -11.30 -11.13
N TYR A 793 0.04 -12.27 -10.94
CA TYR A 793 0.41 -13.68 -10.89
C TYR A 793 1.08 -14.15 -12.18
N LEU A 794 0.55 -13.75 -13.34
CA LEU A 794 1.11 -14.12 -14.66
C LEU A 794 2.55 -13.62 -14.80
N ILE A 795 2.84 -12.36 -14.41
CA ILE A 795 4.19 -11.78 -14.43
C ILE A 795 5.12 -12.50 -13.46
N GLN A 796 4.69 -12.73 -12.21
CA GLN A 796 5.50 -13.40 -11.19
C GLN A 796 5.88 -14.85 -11.55
N ASN A 797 5.13 -15.48 -12.46
CA ASN A 797 5.31 -16.87 -12.87
C ASN A 797 5.80 -16.99 -14.32
N GLU A 798 6.46 -15.96 -14.87
CA GLU A 798 7.04 -15.98 -16.23
C GLU A 798 6.01 -16.31 -17.34
N GLY A 799 4.78 -15.84 -17.17
CA GLY A 799 3.68 -16.06 -18.10
C GLY A 799 3.84 -15.32 -19.43
N THR A 800 3.05 -15.74 -20.41
CA THR A 800 3.13 -15.24 -21.79
C THR A 800 2.05 -14.21 -22.11
N VAL A 801 2.29 -13.39 -23.14
CA VAL A 801 1.30 -12.44 -23.66
C VAL A 801 0.06 -13.17 -24.15
N ALA A 802 0.20 -14.31 -24.83
CA ALA A 802 -0.95 -15.17 -25.17
C ALA A 802 -1.74 -15.65 -23.93
N GLY A 803 -1.07 -15.87 -22.80
CA GLY A 803 -1.71 -16.25 -21.53
C GLY A 803 -2.65 -15.18 -20.95
N ILE A 804 -2.54 -13.92 -21.38
CA ILE A 804 -3.52 -12.88 -21.04
C ILE A 804 -4.91 -13.22 -21.60
N LEU A 805 -4.96 -13.89 -22.76
CA LEU A 805 -6.20 -14.23 -23.47
C LEU A 805 -6.70 -15.64 -23.19
N ASP A 806 -5.79 -16.63 -23.08
CA ASP A 806 -6.14 -18.05 -22.91
C ASP A 806 -5.30 -18.74 -21.82
N ALA A 807 -5.41 -18.28 -20.57
CA ALA A 807 -4.88 -19.02 -19.43
C ALA A 807 -5.77 -20.23 -19.10
N ASP A 808 -5.16 -21.36 -18.75
CA ASP A 808 -5.85 -22.58 -18.30
C ASP A 808 -6.21 -22.57 -16.80
N TYR A 809 -5.96 -21.45 -16.11
CA TYR A 809 -6.24 -21.25 -14.69
C TYR A 809 -6.91 -19.90 -14.42
N MET A 810 -7.47 -19.77 -13.22
CA MET A 810 -8.05 -18.54 -12.67
C MET A 810 -7.33 -18.15 -11.38
N ILE A 811 -7.29 -16.86 -11.07
CA ILE A 811 -6.80 -16.34 -9.78
C ILE A 811 -7.97 -15.67 -9.09
N LEU A 812 -8.51 -16.27 -8.03
CA LEU A 812 -9.78 -15.87 -7.41
C LEU A 812 -9.68 -15.80 -5.89
N ASP A 813 -10.48 -14.93 -5.27
CA ASP A 813 -10.82 -15.00 -3.85
C ASP A 813 -12.07 -15.86 -3.61
N GLY A 814 -12.50 -16.02 -2.35
CA GLY A 814 -13.67 -16.85 -2.02
C GLY A 814 -14.98 -16.32 -2.63
N ARG A 815 -15.14 -14.99 -2.69
CA ARG A 815 -16.34 -14.33 -3.22
C ARG A 815 -16.50 -14.56 -4.73
N LEU A 816 -15.43 -14.36 -5.49
CA LEU A 816 -15.44 -14.51 -6.93
C LEU A 816 -15.47 -15.98 -7.37
N ALA A 817 -14.81 -16.87 -6.61
CA ALA A 817 -14.91 -18.32 -6.82
C ALA A 817 -16.36 -18.81 -6.68
N ALA A 818 -17.09 -18.32 -5.67
CA ALA A 818 -18.51 -18.62 -5.50
C ALA A 818 -19.35 -18.04 -6.66
N HIS A 819 -19.07 -16.80 -7.10
CA HIS A 819 -19.75 -16.17 -8.25
C HIS A 819 -19.55 -16.94 -9.56
N TYR A 820 -18.38 -17.53 -9.77
CA TYR A 820 -18.07 -18.36 -10.93
C TYR A 820 -18.51 -19.82 -10.81
N GLY A 821 -19.03 -20.23 -9.65
CA GLY A 821 -19.49 -21.60 -9.42
C GLY A 821 -18.37 -22.62 -9.31
N VAL A 822 -17.17 -22.22 -8.88
CA VAL A 822 -16.02 -23.10 -8.72
C VAL A 822 -16.32 -24.16 -7.66
N LYS A 823 -16.10 -25.45 -8.00
CA LYS A 823 -16.29 -26.55 -7.04
C LYS A 823 -15.29 -26.43 -5.89
N ASN A 824 -15.76 -26.66 -4.66
CA ASN A 824 -14.97 -26.49 -3.43
C ASN A 824 -14.39 -25.06 -3.28
N ALA A 825 -15.16 -24.04 -3.68
CA ALA A 825 -14.77 -22.65 -3.48
C ALA A 825 -14.45 -22.37 -2.00
N PRO A 826 -13.44 -21.54 -1.71
CA PRO A 826 -13.18 -21.07 -0.36
C PRO A 826 -14.40 -20.35 0.22
N PRO A 827 -14.51 -20.22 1.56
CA PRO A 827 -15.58 -19.45 2.17
C PRO A 827 -15.66 -18.03 1.62
N VAL A 828 -16.88 -17.50 1.46
CA VAL A 828 -17.14 -16.19 0.82
C VAL A 828 -16.41 -15.01 1.52
N TYR A 829 -16.15 -15.13 2.82
CA TYR A 829 -15.41 -14.14 3.59
C TYR A 829 -13.87 -14.23 3.43
N GLU A 830 -13.35 -15.26 2.74
CA GLU A 830 -11.93 -15.43 2.51
C GLU A 830 -11.45 -14.51 1.38
N ARG A 831 -10.64 -13.52 1.77
CA ARG A 831 -10.06 -12.49 0.86
C ARG A 831 -8.72 -12.90 0.25
N LYS A 832 -8.30 -14.15 0.43
CA LYS A 832 -7.02 -14.66 -0.05
C LYS A 832 -7.16 -15.09 -1.51
N TRP A 833 -6.38 -14.46 -2.39
CA TRP A 833 -6.28 -14.84 -3.79
C TRP A 833 -5.52 -16.16 -3.96
N SER A 834 -6.12 -17.11 -4.68
CA SER A 834 -5.57 -18.44 -4.90
C SER A 834 -5.72 -18.85 -6.37
N LYS A 835 -4.80 -19.71 -6.84
CA LYS A 835 -4.86 -20.29 -8.18
C LYS A 835 -5.84 -21.46 -8.23
N PHE A 836 -6.74 -21.44 -9.20
CA PHE A 836 -7.67 -22.52 -9.51
C PHE A 836 -7.37 -23.05 -10.92
N PRO A 837 -7.02 -24.35 -11.07
CA PRO A 837 -6.82 -24.95 -12.38
C PRO A 837 -8.15 -25.16 -13.12
N GLU A 838 -8.08 -25.61 -14.38
CA GLU A 838 -9.24 -26.01 -15.20
C GLU A 838 -10.21 -24.86 -15.51
N ALA A 839 -9.68 -23.67 -15.83
CA ALA A 839 -10.50 -22.49 -16.11
C ALA A 839 -11.58 -22.73 -17.18
N LYS A 840 -11.23 -23.50 -18.23
CA LYS A 840 -12.13 -23.82 -19.34
C LYS A 840 -13.38 -24.60 -18.92
N ALA A 841 -13.30 -25.42 -17.86
CA ALA A 841 -14.46 -26.14 -17.32
C ALA A 841 -15.54 -25.20 -16.77
N TYR A 842 -15.16 -23.96 -16.45
CA TYR A 842 -16.05 -22.90 -15.96
C TYR A 842 -16.30 -21.81 -17.02
N GLN A 843 -15.92 -22.04 -18.28
CA GLN A 843 -15.95 -21.04 -19.36
C GLN A 843 -15.11 -19.79 -19.01
N ARG A 844 -14.05 -19.97 -18.24
CA ARG A 844 -13.09 -18.94 -17.82
C ARG A 844 -11.72 -19.18 -18.45
N GLY A 845 -10.78 -18.27 -18.20
CA GLY A 845 -9.42 -18.31 -18.73
C GLY A 845 -9.09 -17.00 -19.45
N GLY A 846 -8.04 -16.33 -19.01
CA GLY A 846 -7.70 -15.00 -19.50
C GLY A 846 -8.79 -13.94 -19.28
N ILE A 847 -8.59 -12.76 -19.87
CA ILE A 847 -9.37 -11.56 -19.57
C ILE A 847 -10.75 -11.51 -20.25
N LEU A 848 -10.93 -12.14 -21.41
CA LEU A 848 -12.15 -12.01 -22.23
C LEU A 848 -13.43 -12.47 -21.49
N SER A 849 -13.29 -13.45 -20.60
CA SER A 849 -14.39 -14.05 -19.84
C SER A 849 -14.52 -13.53 -18.40
N MET A 850 -13.73 -12.55 -17.99
CA MET A 850 -13.80 -11.99 -16.63
C MET A 850 -15.06 -11.15 -16.46
N ALA A 851 -15.72 -11.27 -15.30
CA ALA A 851 -16.99 -10.60 -15.07
C ALA A 851 -16.88 -9.08 -15.07
N VAL A 852 -15.74 -8.50 -14.68
CA VAL A 852 -15.51 -7.05 -14.72
C VAL A 852 -15.75 -6.46 -16.12
N PHE A 853 -15.16 -7.05 -17.16
CA PHE A 853 -15.28 -6.56 -18.54
C PHE A 853 -16.65 -6.86 -19.14
N LEU A 854 -17.21 -8.03 -18.85
CA LEU A 854 -18.55 -8.42 -19.30
C LEU A 854 -19.62 -7.50 -18.72
N THR A 855 -19.51 -7.16 -17.42
CA THR A 855 -20.44 -6.30 -16.69
C THR A 855 -20.31 -4.86 -17.16
N GLN A 856 -19.09 -4.34 -17.21
CA GLN A 856 -18.85 -2.95 -17.60
C GLN A 856 -19.36 -2.61 -19.00
N ASN A 857 -19.25 -3.57 -19.91
CA ASN A 857 -19.71 -3.44 -21.29
C ASN A 857 -21.17 -3.88 -21.49
N SER A 858 -21.99 -3.87 -20.44
CA SER A 858 -23.42 -4.21 -20.50
C SER A 858 -24.29 -3.13 -19.84
N PRO A 859 -25.51 -2.89 -20.34
CA PRO A 859 -26.57 -2.24 -19.56
C PRO A 859 -26.93 -3.07 -18.32
N GLY A 860 -27.33 -2.46 -17.20
CA GLY A 860 -27.59 -3.21 -15.97
C GLY A 860 -28.69 -4.28 -16.01
N LEU A 861 -29.60 -4.17 -16.98
CA LEU A 861 -30.77 -5.05 -17.16
C LEU A 861 -30.76 -5.80 -18.49
N ARG A 862 -29.63 -5.84 -19.20
CA ARG A 862 -29.41 -6.67 -20.42
C ARG A 862 -27.95 -6.71 -20.83
N THR A 863 -27.57 -7.63 -21.69
CA THR A 863 -26.24 -7.64 -22.31
C THR A 863 -26.15 -6.67 -23.50
N SER A 864 -24.95 -6.46 -24.02
CA SER A 864 -24.72 -5.66 -25.24
C SER A 864 -23.57 -6.24 -26.08
N PRO A 865 -23.88 -7.04 -27.12
CA PRO A 865 -22.89 -7.55 -28.08
C PRO A 865 -22.07 -6.41 -28.69
N VAL A 866 -22.73 -5.31 -29.05
CA VAL A 866 -22.08 -4.12 -29.62
C VAL A 866 -20.99 -3.58 -28.70
N LYS A 867 -21.30 -3.34 -27.42
CA LYS A 867 -20.32 -2.78 -26.46
C LYS A 867 -19.21 -3.78 -26.14
N ARG A 868 -19.55 -5.06 -25.93
CA ARG A 868 -18.58 -6.12 -25.64
C ARG A 868 -17.62 -6.36 -26.81
N GLY A 869 -18.14 -6.46 -28.03
CA GLY A 869 -17.36 -6.61 -29.25
C GLY A 869 -16.48 -5.40 -29.54
N TYR A 870 -17.04 -4.19 -29.42
CA TYR A 870 -16.30 -2.94 -29.56
C TYR A 870 -15.11 -2.87 -28.59
N TRP A 871 -15.32 -3.26 -27.33
CA TRP A 871 -14.24 -3.35 -26.34
C TRP A 871 -13.14 -4.32 -26.78
N VAL A 872 -13.49 -5.51 -27.29
CA VAL A 872 -12.49 -6.48 -27.79
C VAL A 872 -11.64 -5.88 -28.91
N VAL A 873 -12.27 -5.39 -29.99
CA VAL A 873 -11.48 -4.92 -31.15
C VAL A 873 -10.69 -3.64 -30.84
N ARG A 874 -11.28 -2.71 -30.07
CA ARG A 874 -10.66 -1.42 -29.78
C ARG A 874 -9.60 -1.52 -28.69
N ARG A 875 -9.90 -2.19 -27.57
CA ARG A 875 -9.00 -2.22 -26.40
C ARG A 875 -7.99 -3.36 -26.48
N LEU A 876 -8.32 -4.50 -27.08
CA LEU A 876 -7.38 -5.63 -27.18
C LEU A 876 -6.61 -5.62 -28.50
N LEU A 877 -7.31 -5.42 -29.62
CA LEU A 877 -6.69 -5.51 -30.95
C LEU A 877 -6.21 -4.17 -31.51
N GLY A 878 -6.41 -3.06 -30.78
CA GLY A 878 -5.93 -1.73 -31.16
C GLY A 878 -6.61 -1.13 -32.39
N GLU A 879 -7.80 -1.64 -32.77
CA GLU A 879 -8.50 -1.11 -33.94
C GLU A 879 -9.06 0.30 -33.68
N LEU A 880 -8.72 1.24 -34.56
CA LEU A 880 -9.34 2.56 -34.57
C LEU A 880 -10.76 2.44 -35.12
N ILE A 881 -11.74 2.63 -34.24
CA ILE A 881 -13.15 2.72 -34.60
C ILE A 881 -13.62 4.17 -34.46
N PRO A 882 -14.14 4.78 -35.54
CA PRO A 882 -14.62 6.15 -35.49
C PRO A 882 -15.84 6.34 -34.58
N PRO A 883 -16.13 7.58 -34.14
CA PRO A 883 -17.36 7.87 -33.42
C PRO A 883 -18.60 7.56 -34.29
N PRO A 884 -19.73 7.17 -33.67
CA PRO A 884 -20.95 6.85 -34.41
C PRO A 884 -21.50 8.09 -35.14
N PRO A 885 -22.24 7.91 -36.25
CA PRO A 885 -22.90 9.01 -36.95
C PRO A 885 -23.86 9.79 -36.04
N PRO A 886 -24.05 11.11 -36.26
CA PRO A 886 -25.08 11.87 -35.56
C PRO A 886 -26.49 11.32 -35.93
N ASN A 887 -27.38 11.20 -34.94
CA ASN A 887 -28.79 10.78 -35.06
C ASN A 887 -29.08 9.26 -35.17
N VAL A 888 -28.22 8.39 -34.64
CA VAL A 888 -28.52 6.95 -34.54
C VAL A 888 -29.48 6.67 -33.36
N PRO A 889 -30.63 5.98 -33.55
CA PRO A 889 -31.53 5.62 -32.45
C PRO A 889 -30.87 4.66 -31.45
N GLU A 890 -30.97 4.95 -30.15
CA GLU A 890 -30.44 4.05 -29.11
C GLU A 890 -31.25 2.74 -29.03
N LEU A 891 -30.55 1.62 -28.87
CA LEU A 891 -31.19 0.34 -28.55
C LEU A 891 -31.82 0.41 -27.13
N PRO A 892 -32.98 -0.21 -26.88
CA PRO A 892 -33.65 -0.18 -25.57
C PRO A 892 -32.75 -0.62 -24.41
N ASN A 893 -33.04 -0.26 -23.16
CA ASN A 893 -32.12 -0.48 -22.01
C ASN A 893 -32.42 -1.74 -21.17
N SER A 894 -33.49 -2.48 -21.47
CA SER A 894 -33.82 -3.75 -20.82
C SER A 894 -34.33 -4.80 -21.82
N ASP A 895 -34.18 -6.09 -21.49
CA ASP A 895 -34.64 -7.19 -22.35
C ASP A 895 -36.17 -7.17 -22.57
N GLN A 896 -36.93 -6.63 -21.62
CA GLN A 896 -38.39 -6.48 -21.71
C GLN A 896 -38.81 -5.46 -22.77
N GLN A 897 -38.00 -4.42 -23.00
CA GLN A 897 -38.28 -3.38 -23.99
C GLN A 897 -38.00 -3.80 -25.44
N LEU A 898 -37.42 -4.99 -25.65
CA LEU A 898 -37.19 -5.56 -26.98
C LEU A 898 -38.46 -6.14 -27.63
N GLY A 899 -39.57 -6.23 -26.89
CA GLY A 899 -40.82 -6.84 -27.38
C GLY A 899 -40.62 -8.33 -27.72
N ASP A 900 -41.14 -8.75 -28.87
CA ASP A 900 -41.05 -10.16 -29.32
C ASP A 900 -39.69 -10.53 -29.91
N LYS A 901 -38.78 -9.57 -30.11
CA LYS A 901 -37.49 -9.79 -30.78
C LYS A 901 -36.40 -10.21 -29.80
N THR A 902 -35.50 -11.09 -30.24
CA THR A 902 -34.23 -11.34 -29.53
C THR A 902 -33.25 -10.18 -29.74
N LEU A 903 -32.23 -10.07 -28.89
CA LEU A 903 -31.18 -9.06 -29.06
C LEU A 903 -30.44 -9.22 -30.39
N ARG A 904 -30.24 -10.46 -30.85
CA ARG A 904 -29.65 -10.78 -32.15
C ARG A 904 -30.51 -10.26 -33.30
N GLU A 905 -31.83 -10.47 -33.25
CA GLU A 905 -32.76 -9.98 -34.26
C GLU A 905 -32.83 -8.45 -34.28
N ALA A 906 -32.85 -7.81 -33.11
CA ALA A 906 -32.82 -6.36 -33.00
C ALA A 906 -31.54 -5.76 -33.60
N LEU A 907 -30.39 -6.39 -33.35
CA LEU A 907 -29.11 -5.99 -33.93
C LEU A 907 -29.05 -6.22 -35.44
N ALA A 908 -29.59 -7.34 -35.93
CA ALA A 908 -29.66 -7.62 -37.37
C ALA A 908 -30.45 -6.53 -38.12
N ILE A 909 -31.60 -6.12 -37.58
CA ILE A 909 -32.41 -5.02 -38.13
C ILE A 909 -31.63 -3.70 -38.10
N HIS A 910 -30.92 -3.42 -37.01
CA HIS A 910 -30.10 -2.20 -36.89
C HIS A 910 -28.99 -2.13 -37.95
N ARG A 911 -28.42 -3.27 -38.33
CA ARG A 911 -27.37 -3.39 -39.36
C ARG A 911 -27.89 -3.31 -40.80
N GLU A 912 -29.20 -3.31 -41.04
CA GLU A 912 -29.74 -3.12 -42.40
C GLU A 912 -29.40 -1.73 -42.96
N HIS A 913 -29.12 -0.75 -42.08
CA HIS A 913 -28.68 0.57 -42.52
C HIS A 913 -27.19 0.55 -42.92
N PRO A 914 -26.83 0.92 -44.17
CA PRO A 914 -25.45 0.81 -44.67
C PRO A 914 -24.40 1.54 -43.82
N SER A 915 -24.74 2.72 -43.29
CA SER A 915 -23.83 3.47 -42.41
C SER A 915 -23.56 2.82 -41.06
N CYS A 916 -24.47 1.95 -40.58
CA CYS A 916 -24.28 1.21 -39.34
C CYS A 916 -23.52 -0.10 -39.61
N ALA A 917 -23.83 -0.79 -40.71
CA ALA A 917 -23.19 -2.03 -41.11
C ALA A 917 -21.66 -1.93 -41.21
N ALA A 918 -21.14 -0.82 -41.78
CA ALA A 918 -19.70 -0.60 -42.00
C ALA A 918 -18.87 -0.80 -40.72
N CYS A 919 -19.30 -0.22 -39.59
CA CYS A 919 -18.62 -0.39 -38.32
C CYS A 919 -18.99 -1.72 -37.63
N HIS A 920 -20.27 -2.06 -37.59
CA HIS A 920 -20.78 -3.22 -36.85
C HIS A 920 -20.26 -4.57 -37.38
N ASN A 921 -19.98 -4.67 -38.69
CA ASN A 921 -19.38 -5.87 -39.29
C ASN A 921 -18.00 -6.23 -38.69
N ARG A 922 -17.31 -5.28 -38.06
CA ARG A 922 -15.97 -5.47 -37.52
C ARG A 922 -15.95 -6.15 -36.16
N PHE A 923 -16.98 -5.91 -35.34
CA PHE A 923 -16.93 -6.26 -33.90
C PHE A 923 -18.17 -6.96 -33.35
N ASP A 924 -19.32 -6.88 -34.01
CA ASP A 924 -20.54 -7.51 -33.48
C ASP A 924 -20.40 -9.02 -33.30
N SER A 925 -19.69 -9.69 -34.21
CA SER A 925 -19.42 -11.12 -34.13
C SER A 925 -18.68 -11.48 -32.84
N ALA A 926 -17.62 -10.73 -32.49
CA ALA A 926 -16.91 -10.91 -31.21
C ALA A 926 -17.84 -10.71 -30.00
N GLY A 927 -18.76 -9.75 -30.08
CA GLY A 927 -19.77 -9.52 -29.05
C GLY A 927 -20.78 -10.66 -28.89
N LEU A 928 -21.29 -11.18 -30.02
CA LEU A 928 -22.27 -12.28 -30.05
C LEU A 928 -21.70 -13.57 -29.46
N LEU A 929 -20.41 -13.84 -29.68
CA LEU A 929 -19.70 -14.98 -29.07
C LEU A 929 -19.65 -14.88 -27.53
N LEU A 930 -19.79 -13.69 -26.96
CA LEU A 930 -19.81 -13.43 -25.51
C LEU A 930 -21.22 -13.40 -24.90
N GLU A 931 -22.27 -13.63 -25.69
CA GLU A 931 -23.65 -13.54 -25.19
C GLU A 931 -24.04 -14.68 -24.24
N GLY A 932 -23.23 -15.74 -24.18
CA GLY A 932 -23.34 -16.83 -23.20
C GLY A 932 -23.12 -16.38 -21.75
N PHE A 933 -22.81 -15.10 -21.50
CA PHE A 933 -22.72 -14.51 -20.16
C PHE A 933 -23.79 -13.44 -19.93
N ASP A 934 -24.40 -13.47 -18.74
CA ASP A 934 -25.40 -12.50 -18.29
C ASP A 934 -24.78 -11.11 -17.98
N PRO A 935 -25.60 -10.10 -17.59
CA PRO A 935 -25.10 -8.76 -17.29
C PRO A 935 -24.09 -8.65 -16.15
N ILE A 936 -23.99 -9.65 -15.26
CA ILE A 936 -22.99 -9.70 -14.18
C ILE A 936 -21.91 -10.77 -14.42
N GLY A 937 -21.80 -11.26 -15.65
CA GLY A 937 -20.76 -12.18 -16.11
C GLY A 937 -20.97 -13.65 -15.77
N ARG A 938 -22.16 -14.08 -15.29
CA ARG A 938 -22.46 -15.51 -15.05
C ARG A 938 -22.84 -16.21 -16.34
N PRO A 939 -22.58 -17.53 -16.49
CA PRO A 939 -23.04 -18.26 -17.67
C PRO A 939 -24.57 -18.26 -17.76
N ARG A 940 -25.10 -18.18 -18.98
CA ARG A 940 -26.54 -18.25 -19.28
C ARG A 940 -26.80 -18.96 -20.62
N ASP A 941 -27.95 -19.59 -20.72
CA ASP A 941 -28.52 -20.19 -21.94
C ASP A 941 -29.79 -19.47 -22.40
N LYS A 942 -30.36 -18.63 -21.53
CA LYS A 942 -31.56 -17.82 -21.76
C LYS A 942 -31.35 -16.40 -21.31
N ASP A 943 -32.06 -15.46 -21.93
CA ASP A 943 -32.10 -14.07 -21.49
C ASP A 943 -33.00 -13.87 -20.25
N LEU A 944 -33.11 -12.63 -19.76
CA LEU A 944 -33.84 -12.34 -18.52
C LEU A 944 -35.36 -12.58 -18.62
N VAL A 945 -35.90 -12.72 -19.83
CA VAL A 945 -37.32 -12.99 -20.09
C VAL A 945 -37.55 -14.45 -20.53
N GLY A 946 -36.49 -15.27 -20.55
CA GLY A 946 -36.55 -16.71 -20.81
C GLY A 946 -36.38 -17.14 -22.27
N ARG A 947 -36.02 -16.21 -23.18
CA ARG A 947 -35.75 -16.52 -24.60
C ARG A 947 -34.37 -17.18 -24.75
N PRO A 948 -34.20 -18.17 -25.63
CA PRO A 948 -32.90 -18.83 -25.84
C PRO A 948 -31.85 -17.85 -26.38
N VAL A 949 -30.63 -17.96 -25.85
CA VAL A 949 -29.48 -17.16 -26.29
C VAL A 949 -28.63 -17.99 -27.25
N GLN A 950 -28.31 -17.41 -28.39
CA GLN A 950 -27.42 -18.00 -29.39
C GLN A 950 -26.05 -17.34 -29.32
N THR A 951 -24.99 -18.15 -29.41
CA THR A 951 -23.59 -17.72 -29.24
C THR A 951 -22.71 -18.06 -30.44
N ASP A 952 -23.30 -18.47 -31.56
CA ASP A 952 -22.64 -18.65 -32.86
C ASP A 952 -22.53 -17.32 -33.62
N ALA A 953 -21.46 -17.10 -34.38
CA ALA A 953 -21.33 -15.94 -35.27
C ALA A 953 -20.32 -16.20 -36.40
N THR A 954 -20.61 -15.63 -37.57
CA THR A 954 -19.66 -15.51 -38.69
C THR A 954 -18.69 -14.37 -38.40
N LEU A 955 -17.39 -14.67 -38.41
CA LEU A 955 -16.30 -13.73 -38.16
C LEU A 955 -15.96 -12.91 -39.42
N PRO A 956 -15.19 -11.80 -39.32
CA PRO A 956 -14.86 -10.94 -40.46
C PRO A 956 -14.12 -11.64 -41.62
N ASN A 957 -13.41 -12.74 -41.33
CA ASN A 957 -12.73 -13.58 -42.32
C ASN A 957 -13.67 -14.62 -42.97
N GLY A 958 -14.94 -14.68 -42.58
CA GLY A 958 -15.93 -15.65 -43.06
C GLY A 958 -15.95 -16.98 -42.31
N GLU A 959 -15.10 -17.18 -41.29
CA GLU A 959 -15.13 -18.40 -40.46
C GLU A 959 -16.31 -18.39 -39.48
N GLU A 960 -16.89 -19.56 -39.23
CA GLU A 960 -17.93 -19.74 -38.22
C GLU A 960 -17.30 -20.06 -36.86
N ALA A 961 -17.71 -19.34 -35.81
CA ALA A 961 -17.23 -19.55 -34.45
C ALA A 961 -18.39 -19.66 -33.46
N ILE A 962 -18.16 -20.35 -32.34
CA ILE A 962 -19.16 -20.56 -31.28
C ILE A 962 -18.56 -20.24 -29.93
N GLY A 963 -19.23 -19.37 -29.18
CA GLY A 963 -18.90 -19.02 -27.80
C GLY A 963 -17.51 -18.43 -27.61
N ILE A 964 -17.09 -18.33 -26.35
CA ILE A 964 -15.81 -17.73 -25.97
C ILE A 964 -14.59 -18.48 -26.54
N GLU A 965 -14.62 -19.81 -26.62
CA GLU A 965 -13.50 -20.59 -27.15
C GLU A 965 -13.31 -20.35 -28.65
N GLY A 966 -14.40 -20.13 -29.40
CA GLY A 966 -14.33 -19.71 -30.80
C GLY A 966 -13.65 -18.35 -30.96
N LEU A 967 -14.00 -17.38 -30.09
CA LEU A 967 -13.37 -16.05 -30.10
C LEU A 967 -11.87 -16.13 -29.76
N ARG A 968 -11.48 -16.92 -28.75
CA ARG A 968 -10.07 -17.10 -28.38
C ARG A 968 -9.28 -17.72 -29.54
N SER A 969 -9.82 -18.78 -30.14
CA SER A 969 -9.18 -19.46 -31.27
C SER A 969 -9.00 -18.52 -32.46
N TYR A 970 -9.99 -17.69 -32.77
CA TYR A 970 -9.89 -16.69 -33.84
C TYR A 970 -8.79 -15.66 -33.56
N ILE A 971 -8.73 -15.12 -32.34
CA ILE A 971 -7.69 -14.15 -31.99
C ILE A 971 -6.32 -14.81 -32.05
N GLU A 972 -6.16 -16.01 -31.49
CA GLU A 972 -4.89 -16.74 -31.49
C GLU A 972 -4.37 -17.02 -32.90
N GLN A 973 -5.25 -17.47 -33.81
CA GLN A 973 -4.86 -17.88 -35.15
C GLN A 973 -4.66 -16.70 -36.10
N HIS A 974 -5.51 -15.67 -36.00
CA HIS A 974 -5.58 -14.63 -37.04
C HIS A 974 -5.21 -13.23 -36.56
N ARG A 975 -5.35 -12.92 -35.26
CA ARG A 975 -5.21 -11.55 -34.72
C ARG A 975 -4.16 -11.41 -33.62
N MET A 976 -3.40 -12.47 -33.31
CA MET A 976 -2.41 -12.44 -32.22
C MET A 976 -1.26 -11.47 -32.51
N LYS A 977 -0.94 -11.23 -33.78
CA LYS A 977 0.03 -10.18 -34.18
C LYS A 977 -0.43 -8.79 -33.75
N ASP A 978 -1.72 -8.49 -33.95
CA ASP A 978 -2.31 -7.19 -33.60
C ASP A 978 -2.35 -7.02 -32.08
N PHE A 979 -2.76 -8.08 -31.36
CA PHE A 979 -2.75 -8.08 -29.89
C PHE A 979 -1.35 -7.81 -29.31
N ARG A 980 -0.32 -8.51 -29.81
CA ARG A 980 1.08 -8.29 -29.37
C ARG A 980 1.56 -6.87 -29.64
N ARG A 981 1.30 -6.36 -30.84
CA ARG A 981 1.67 -4.98 -31.20
C ARG A 981 0.98 -3.98 -30.28
N HIS A 982 -0.35 -4.10 -30.13
CA HIS A 982 -1.11 -3.15 -29.32
C HIS A 982 -0.73 -3.21 -27.83
N PHE A 983 -0.41 -4.40 -27.31
CA PHE A 983 0.14 -4.55 -25.97
C PHE A 983 1.49 -3.80 -25.81
N CYS A 984 2.42 -3.99 -26.75
CA CYS A 984 3.71 -3.31 -26.75
C CYS A 984 3.57 -1.79 -26.88
N GLU A 985 2.72 -1.31 -27.79
CA GLU A 985 2.44 0.12 -27.98
C GLU A 985 1.86 0.74 -26.70
N SER A 986 0.84 0.09 -26.13
CA SER A 986 0.15 0.56 -24.93
C SER A 986 1.09 0.60 -23.73
N LEU A 987 1.90 -0.45 -23.52
CA LEU A 987 2.85 -0.50 -22.42
C LEU A 987 3.99 0.52 -22.59
N LEU A 988 4.51 0.71 -23.82
CA LEU A 988 5.55 1.69 -24.11
C LEU A 988 5.02 3.12 -23.89
N ALA A 989 3.81 3.44 -24.38
CA ALA A 989 3.18 4.75 -24.16
C ALA A 989 3.01 5.05 -22.66
N PHE A 990 2.54 4.06 -21.89
CA PHE A 990 2.43 4.16 -20.44
C PHE A 990 3.79 4.37 -19.76
N ALA A 991 4.83 3.63 -20.17
CA ALA A 991 6.19 3.74 -19.62
C ALA A 991 6.82 5.13 -19.87
N LEU A 992 6.59 5.68 -21.06
CA LEU A 992 7.14 6.97 -21.46
C LEU A 992 6.29 8.16 -20.96
N GLY A 993 5.02 7.93 -20.61
CA GLY A 993 4.09 8.97 -20.15
C GLY A 993 3.75 9.99 -21.25
N ARG A 994 3.74 9.56 -22.51
CA ARG A 994 3.41 10.39 -23.68
C ARG A 994 2.79 9.54 -24.78
N THR A 995 2.11 10.20 -25.72
CA THR A 995 1.70 9.55 -26.96
C THR A 995 2.95 9.14 -27.75
N LEU A 996 2.89 7.98 -28.41
CA LEU A 996 4.00 7.50 -29.25
C LEU A 996 4.16 8.41 -30.47
N ILE A 997 5.41 8.67 -30.83
CA ILE A 997 5.79 9.40 -32.04
C ILE A 997 6.23 8.40 -33.12
N LEU A 998 6.36 8.86 -34.36
CA LEU A 998 6.77 8.00 -35.49
C LEU A 998 8.08 7.25 -35.24
N ALA A 999 9.04 7.86 -34.53
CA ALA A 999 10.30 7.22 -34.15
C ALA A 999 10.13 5.96 -33.26
N ASP A 1000 9.05 5.88 -32.48
CA ASP A 1000 8.81 4.77 -31.57
C ASP A 1000 8.35 3.50 -32.31
N ASP A 1001 7.93 3.58 -33.59
CA ASP A 1001 7.49 2.41 -34.36
C ASP A 1001 8.60 1.36 -34.48
N VAL A 1002 9.85 1.80 -34.69
CA VAL A 1002 11.02 0.90 -34.71
C VAL A 1002 11.19 0.22 -33.36
N GLN A 1003 11.00 0.96 -32.26
CA GLN A 1003 11.10 0.41 -30.92
C GLN A 1003 10.00 -0.61 -30.65
N VAL A 1004 8.77 -0.35 -31.10
CA VAL A 1004 7.63 -1.30 -30.99
C VAL A 1004 7.92 -2.57 -31.79
N ASP A 1005 8.47 -2.46 -32.99
CA ASP A 1005 8.83 -3.61 -33.83
C ASP A 1005 9.90 -4.48 -33.15
N GLU A 1006 10.92 -3.86 -32.57
CA GLU A 1006 11.94 -4.55 -31.75
C GLU A 1006 11.34 -5.24 -30.52
N LEU A 1007 10.37 -4.60 -29.85
CA LEU A 1007 9.68 -5.19 -28.70
C LEU A 1007 8.89 -6.43 -29.11
N VAL A 1008 8.11 -6.35 -30.19
CA VAL A 1008 7.33 -7.48 -30.72
C VAL A 1008 8.25 -8.62 -31.16
N GLN A 1009 9.34 -8.32 -31.87
CA GLN A 1009 10.31 -9.33 -32.29
C GLN A 1009 11.03 -9.97 -31.10
N SER A 1010 11.45 -9.17 -30.12
CA SER A 1010 12.08 -9.67 -28.90
C SER A 1010 11.13 -10.57 -28.11
N LEU A 1011 9.87 -10.17 -27.97
CA LEU A 1011 8.83 -10.96 -27.32
C LEU A 1011 8.68 -12.33 -28.00
N GLN A 1012 8.56 -12.35 -29.33
CA GLN A 1012 8.45 -13.59 -30.11
C GLN A 1012 9.68 -14.50 -29.95
N ASN A 1013 10.88 -13.91 -29.96
CA ASN A 1013 12.14 -14.66 -29.82
C ASN A 1013 12.37 -15.23 -28.41
N ASN A 1014 11.70 -14.71 -27.39
CA ASN A 1014 11.88 -15.10 -25.99
C ASN A 1014 10.68 -15.88 -25.44
N GLY A 1015 9.95 -16.59 -26.31
CA GLY A 1015 8.84 -17.46 -25.90
C GLY A 1015 7.61 -16.69 -25.43
N ASP A 1016 7.41 -15.47 -25.94
CA ASP A 1016 6.25 -14.62 -25.68
C ASP A 1016 6.08 -14.18 -24.22
N ARG A 1017 7.16 -14.21 -23.41
CA ARG A 1017 7.14 -13.85 -21.99
C ARG A 1017 6.90 -12.37 -21.77
N ILE A 1018 5.97 -12.05 -20.88
CA ILE A 1018 5.61 -10.65 -20.55
C ILE A 1018 6.81 -9.88 -19.98
N SER A 1019 7.60 -10.52 -19.11
CA SER A 1019 8.80 -9.92 -18.49
C SER A 1019 9.79 -9.36 -19.53
N THR A 1020 9.87 -9.98 -20.71
CA THR A 1020 10.75 -9.52 -21.80
C THR A 1020 10.38 -8.11 -22.27
N VAL A 1021 9.09 -7.77 -22.34
CA VAL A 1021 8.68 -6.43 -22.81
C VAL A 1021 9.10 -5.36 -21.81
N PHE A 1022 8.90 -5.60 -20.51
CA PHE A 1022 9.36 -4.68 -19.45
C PHE A 1022 10.88 -4.49 -19.48
N GLU A 1023 11.64 -5.58 -19.58
CA GLU A 1023 13.11 -5.54 -19.65
C GLU A 1023 13.61 -4.78 -20.87
N ARG A 1024 12.97 -4.98 -22.03
CA ARG A 1024 13.35 -4.28 -23.27
C ARG A 1024 12.97 -2.81 -23.25
N ILE A 1025 11.83 -2.45 -22.66
CA ILE A 1025 11.45 -1.05 -22.46
C ILE A 1025 12.47 -0.33 -21.60
N VAL A 1026 12.87 -0.87 -20.44
CA VAL A 1026 13.81 -0.16 -19.55
C VAL A 1026 15.22 -0.03 -20.16
N LEU A 1027 15.59 -0.96 -21.06
CA LEU A 1027 16.86 -0.92 -21.79
C LEU A 1027 16.83 -0.01 -23.03
N SER A 1028 15.65 0.39 -23.49
CA SER A 1028 15.44 1.17 -24.71
C SER A 1028 16.03 2.58 -24.63
N GLN A 1029 16.37 3.14 -25.79
CA GLN A 1029 16.85 4.53 -25.87
C GLN A 1029 15.78 5.54 -25.42
N PRO A 1030 14.50 5.43 -25.84
CA PRO A 1030 13.46 6.36 -25.39
C PRO A 1030 13.28 6.40 -23.87
N PHE A 1031 13.55 5.29 -23.17
CA PHE A 1031 13.44 5.24 -21.72
C PHE A 1031 14.67 5.85 -21.02
N ARG A 1032 15.88 5.62 -21.56
CA ARG A 1032 17.15 5.95 -20.91
C ARG A 1032 17.75 7.30 -21.31
N TYR A 1033 17.23 7.94 -22.35
CA TYR A 1033 17.78 9.19 -22.90
C TYR A 1033 16.74 10.32 -22.93
N LYS A 1034 17.25 11.55 -23.10
CA LYS A 1034 16.47 12.77 -23.32
C LYS A 1034 17.09 13.64 -24.41
N ARG A 1035 16.28 14.46 -25.08
CA ARG A 1035 16.77 15.49 -26.01
C ARG A 1035 17.45 16.63 -25.24
N LEU A 1036 18.52 17.21 -25.78
CA LEU A 1036 19.04 18.51 -25.35
C LEU A 1036 18.13 19.60 -25.91
N GLN A 1037 17.52 20.40 -25.02
CA GLN A 1037 16.85 21.63 -25.45
C GLN A 1037 17.92 22.63 -25.87
N THR A 1038 18.04 22.90 -27.17
CA THR A 1038 18.72 24.10 -27.65
C THR A 1038 17.83 25.29 -27.31
N VAL A 1039 18.19 26.02 -26.25
CA VAL A 1039 17.65 27.37 -26.02
C VAL A 1039 18.15 28.22 -27.18
N THR A 1040 17.35 28.35 -28.25
CA THR A 1040 17.60 29.33 -29.29
C THR A 1040 17.26 30.70 -28.71
N SER A 1041 18.28 31.38 -28.19
CA SER A 1041 18.22 32.80 -27.91
C SER A 1041 18.21 33.55 -29.24
N ASP A 1042 17.04 33.74 -29.85
CA ASP A 1042 16.81 34.82 -30.83
C ASP A 1042 15.33 34.95 -31.20
N GLU A 1043 14.67 36.00 -30.71
CA GLU A 1043 14.30 37.19 -31.49
C GLU A 1043 13.35 38.06 -30.66
N GLY A 1044 13.72 39.33 -30.50
CA GLY A 1044 13.00 40.28 -29.67
C GLY A 1044 11.60 40.61 -30.20
N VAL A 1045 10.60 40.49 -29.33
CA VAL A 1045 9.39 41.32 -29.42
C VAL A 1045 9.18 41.98 -28.06
N SER A 1046 9.18 43.30 -28.11
CA SER A 1046 9.04 44.25 -27.01
C SER A 1046 7.63 44.26 -26.44
N ARG A 1047 7.57 44.32 -25.10
CA ARG A 1047 6.46 44.66 -24.18
C ARG A 1047 5.52 43.57 -23.68
#